data_AF-A0AAE0NI14-F1
#
_entry.id   AF-A0AAE0NI14-F1
#
_cell.length_a   1.000
_cell.length_b   1.000
_cell.length_c   1.000
_cell.angle_alpha   90.00
_cell.angle_beta   90.00
_cell.angle_gamma   90.00
#
_symmetry.space_group_name_H-M   'P 1'
#
loop_
_entity.id
_entity.type
_entity.pdbx_description
1 polymer ?
#
loop_
_entity_poly.entity_id
_entity_poly.type
_entity_poly.pdbx_seq_one_letter_code
_entity_poly.pdbx_strand_id
1 'polypeptide(L)'
;MARFSIFGSSNNETGANRTLDEKSLPIRSKEADGQDGVASAVSGEVPSLDIHPLATRDGMIVKIQPPQQPRDPRLHHVPCDIVLVIDLSGSMSAEAPVPSKPGEPQERNGLSVLDLTKHSAKTILETLNEHDRLGIVTFAHTAKIVQTLDPMNKENKKKTIKNIDSMKATGITNLWGGLLEGLKLFDKAGSNGRVPALMVLTDGVPNHMCPKQGYVPKLRKMELPATIHTFGFGYTLRSGLLKSIAEIGGGNYSFIPDAGMISTIFSHAVANLQSTFANNAVLRLTYPKYLKLEETTGESVDKQEPIKLDGDEPGTPMQLSISLSNLQYGQSRDIYLRFDNSVKDAIDYGFDIESPPIVTAELQYQQCTETEHMMQISRDVLDANSGLPPAEEAYHVSRSAIVSFLSALSPLRDDGEHAPLSTLPDNLLDRLQELITNLPAGRPEYATDAACRSLLEDLCGADPKGQISMALSNLTFYHRWGKHYLASLAGAHSRQICNSFKDPGPLMYGINSPLFIACRDRLDTAFDSLPAPKPSNIVGPYTSHIRMSSYNRSSNPCFAGCSTVVLAPSSTGKEGETIRIGRLRAGMRVHTPKGPRAVVAVLKTPVRQERMCAIDTSEDGRQLLVTPYHPIALDGKGTSWAFPKDVTQRYFRYTGSIYSILLQWDADPDAHAIMVGGAWGVTLGHGLVIKSEDPVRAHHFLGSYDAVVRSLATLHRGRGGLALGGGVRRDPKTGLVDGFQRASPGQIRKVMDVAARRRRAGLSA
;
A
#
# COMPACT_ATOMS: atom_id res chain seq x y z
N MET A 1 -44.93 5.79 -22.05
CA MET A 1 -45.87 6.54 -21.17
C MET A 1 -46.80 5.55 -20.46
N ALA A 2 -47.56 6.00 -19.45
CA ALA A 2 -48.69 5.33 -18.74
C ALA A 2 -48.82 3.78 -18.84
N ARG A 3 -48.55 3.02 -17.76
CA ARG A 3 -49.40 2.76 -16.57
C ARG A 3 -50.61 1.81 -16.80
N PHE A 4 -50.56 0.67 -16.10
CA PHE A 4 -51.65 -0.07 -15.44
C PHE A 4 -53.04 -0.21 -16.08
N SER A 5 -53.53 -1.46 -16.13
CA SER A 5 -54.61 -1.91 -15.24
C SER A 5 -54.65 -3.43 -15.08
N ILE A 6 -55.36 -3.92 -14.07
CA ILE A 6 -55.50 -5.33 -13.66
C ILE A 6 -57.02 -5.61 -13.57
N PHE A 7 -57.49 -6.79 -14.00
CA PHE A 7 -58.40 -7.70 -13.26
C PHE A 7 -59.06 -8.75 -14.18
N GLY A 8 -59.35 -9.90 -13.60
CA GLY A 8 -59.98 -11.06 -14.24
C GLY A 8 -59.85 -12.25 -13.29
N SER A 9 -60.92 -12.58 -12.56
CA SER A 9 -60.87 -13.47 -11.39
C SER A 9 -62.02 -14.47 -11.38
N SER A 10 -61.89 -15.51 -10.55
CA SER A 10 -62.84 -16.61 -10.34
C SER A 10 -62.90 -17.66 -11.48
N ASN A 11 -63.26 -18.93 -11.26
CA ASN A 11 -63.85 -19.54 -10.05
C ASN A 11 -63.05 -20.77 -9.53
N ASN A 12 -63.51 -21.34 -8.42
CA ASN A 12 -62.80 -22.32 -7.57
C ASN A 12 -63.49 -23.71 -7.55
N GLU A 13 -62.91 -24.65 -6.79
CA GLU A 13 -63.47 -25.95 -6.32
C GLU A 13 -63.53 -27.11 -7.35
N THR A 14 -63.29 -28.40 -7.01
CA THR A 14 -63.00 -29.13 -5.74
C THR A 14 -61.87 -30.18 -5.96
N GLY A 15 -61.31 -30.86 -4.92
CA GLY A 15 -60.52 -32.09 -5.16
C GLY A 15 -59.46 -32.63 -4.15
N ALA A 16 -59.80 -32.80 -2.87
CA ALA A 16 -59.21 -33.74 -1.87
C ALA A 16 -57.74 -34.33 -1.92
N ASN A 17 -57.05 -34.18 -0.77
CA ASN A 17 -56.20 -35.17 -0.03
C ASN A 17 -54.78 -35.63 -0.50
N ARG A 18 -53.79 -35.25 0.36
CA ARG A 18 -52.80 -36.10 1.08
C ARG A 18 -51.82 -37.06 0.34
N THR A 19 -50.59 -36.56 0.16
CA THR A 19 -49.30 -37.07 0.73
C THR A 19 -49.04 -38.58 0.90
N LEU A 20 -47.91 -39.07 0.34
CA LEU A 20 -46.76 -39.66 1.08
C LEU A 20 -45.58 -40.06 0.14
N ASP A 21 -44.43 -40.45 0.72
CA ASP A 21 -43.12 -40.61 0.08
C ASP A 21 -42.71 -42.06 -0.34
N GLU A 22 -41.60 -42.15 -1.09
CA GLU A 22 -40.66 -43.29 -1.31
C GLU A 22 -41.16 -44.70 -1.75
N LYS A 23 -40.61 -45.25 -2.87
CA LYS A 23 -39.61 -46.37 -2.83
C LYS A 23 -39.07 -46.91 -4.18
N SER A 24 -37.74 -46.90 -4.29
CA SER A 24 -36.79 -47.87 -4.89
C SER A 24 -37.19 -49.00 -5.89
N LEU A 25 -36.52 -48.99 -7.07
CA LEU A 25 -35.78 -50.11 -7.74
C LEU A 25 -36.58 -51.36 -8.24
N PRO A 26 -36.00 -52.34 -9.00
CA PRO A 26 -34.65 -52.49 -9.61
C PRO A 26 -34.61 -52.17 -11.15
N ILE A 27 -33.94 -52.77 -12.17
CA ILE A 27 -33.24 -54.07 -12.49
C ILE A 27 -32.03 -53.84 -13.47
N ARG A 28 -31.22 -54.88 -13.74
CA ARG A 28 -30.08 -55.04 -14.70
C ARG A 28 -30.54 -55.13 -16.19
N SER A 29 -29.68 -55.09 -17.23
CA SER A 29 -28.33 -55.68 -17.39
C SER A 29 -27.37 -54.97 -18.37
N LYS A 30 -26.11 -55.44 -18.38
CA LYS A 30 -25.03 -55.13 -19.33
C LYS A 30 -25.26 -55.80 -20.71
N GLU A 31 -24.41 -55.73 -21.75
CA GLU A 31 -23.02 -55.26 -22.01
C GLU A 31 -22.95 -54.86 -23.53
N ALA A 32 -21.95 -54.21 -24.16
CA ALA A 32 -20.54 -53.88 -23.86
C ALA A 32 -20.00 -52.73 -24.80
N ASP A 33 -18.68 -52.48 -24.74
CA ASP A 33 -17.79 -51.91 -25.78
C ASP A 33 -17.73 -50.37 -26.02
N GLY A 34 -16.56 -49.88 -26.49
CA GLY A 34 -16.35 -48.51 -27.02
C GLY A 34 -15.81 -47.43 -26.05
N GLN A 35 -14.49 -47.18 -26.12
CA GLN A 35 -13.69 -46.05 -25.60
C GLN A 35 -14.41 -44.74 -25.19
N ASP A 36 -14.12 -44.21 -23.99
CA ASP A 36 -13.77 -42.79 -23.81
C ASP A 36 -12.98 -42.49 -22.51
N GLY A 37 -12.43 -41.27 -22.38
CA GLY A 37 -11.35 -40.91 -21.44
C GLY A 37 -11.67 -40.75 -19.94
N VAL A 38 -10.68 -41.05 -19.09
CA VAL A 38 -10.77 -40.91 -17.62
C VAL A 38 -10.58 -39.45 -17.19
N ALA A 39 -11.68 -38.73 -16.98
CA ALA A 39 -11.69 -37.39 -16.38
C ALA A 39 -11.51 -37.46 -14.84
N SER A 40 -10.29 -37.74 -14.37
CA SER A 40 -9.97 -37.74 -12.94
C SER A 40 -9.81 -36.32 -12.39
N ALA A 41 -10.80 -35.85 -11.61
CA ALA A 41 -10.81 -34.52 -11.03
C ALA A 41 -9.84 -34.40 -9.84
N VAL A 42 -8.59 -33.98 -10.11
CA VAL A 42 -7.58 -33.67 -9.09
C VAL A 42 -7.01 -32.27 -9.35
N SER A 43 -7.66 -31.23 -8.81
CA SER A 43 -7.19 -29.85 -8.90
C SER A 43 -7.41 -29.08 -7.59
N GLY A 44 -6.37 -28.41 -7.10
CA GLY A 44 -6.42 -27.64 -5.85
C GLY A 44 -5.19 -27.75 -4.96
N GLU A 45 -4.02 -27.34 -5.47
CA GLU A 45 -2.90 -26.69 -4.72
C GLU A 45 -1.63 -26.49 -5.57
N VAL A 46 -1.49 -27.19 -6.70
CA VAL A 46 -0.35 -27.01 -7.61
C VAL A 46 -0.43 -25.60 -8.24
N PRO A 47 0.67 -24.83 -8.31
CA PRO A 47 0.73 -23.59 -9.10
C PRO A 47 0.71 -23.92 -10.60
N SER A 48 0.47 -22.93 -11.48
CA SER A 48 0.88 -23.06 -12.89
C SER A 48 2.33 -22.60 -13.07
N LEU A 49 3.00 -23.18 -14.06
CA LEU A 49 4.31 -22.82 -14.56
C LEU A 49 4.23 -22.85 -16.08
N ASP A 50 4.40 -21.70 -16.72
CA ASP A 50 4.16 -21.50 -18.14
C ASP A 50 5.32 -20.73 -18.77
N ILE A 51 5.69 -21.07 -20.01
CA ILE A 51 6.71 -20.33 -20.78
C ILE A 51 6.01 -19.65 -21.96
N HIS A 52 6.18 -18.34 -22.05
CA HIS A 52 5.63 -17.47 -23.10
C HIS A 52 6.79 -16.84 -23.89
N PRO A 53 7.17 -17.38 -25.06
CA PRO A 53 8.14 -16.75 -25.95
C PRO A 53 7.61 -15.39 -26.45
N LEU A 54 8.48 -14.38 -26.61
CA LEU A 54 8.03 -13.07 -27.08
C LEU A 54 7.84 -13.06 -28.60
N ALA A 55 6.84 -12.31 -29.08
CA ALA A 55 6.61 -12.13 -30.52
C ALA A 55 7.80 -11.48 -31.27
N THR A 56 8.66 -10.77 -30.54
CA THR A 56 9.90 -10.13 -31.01
C THR A 56 11.09 -11.09 -31.18
N ARG A 57 10.97 -12.34 -30.70
CA ARG A 57 11.99 -13.42 -30.71
C ARG A 57 13.32 -13.10 -30.00
N ASP A 58 13.36 -12.03 -29.22
CA ASP A 58 14.53 -11.60 -28.43
C ASP A 58 14.43 -11.99 -26.94
N GLY A 59 13.41 -12.74 -26.54
CA GLY A 59 13.29 -13.24 -25.18
C GLY A 59 12.04 -14.08 -24.92
N MET A 60 11.77 -14.32 -23.63
CA MET A 60 10.59 -15.02 -23.13
C MET A 60 10.19 -14.52 -21.73
N ILE A 61 8.94 -14.73 -21.36
CA ILE A 61 8.44 -14.57 -19.99
C ILE A 61 8.13 -15.96 -19.43
N VAL A 62 8.76 -16.32 -18.31
CA VAL A 62 8.38 -17.50 -17.52
C VAL A 62 7.38 -17.03 -16.46
N LYS A 63 6.15 -17.53 -16.54
CA LYS A 63 5.03 -17.17 -15.69
C LYS A 63 4.81 -18.25 -14.64
N ILE A 64 4.62 -17.82 -13.39
CA ILE A 64 4.36 -18.71 -12.26
C ILE A 64 3.13 -18.19 -11.52
N GLN A 65 2.06 -18.99 -11.47
CA GLN A 65 0.80 -18.61 -10.86
C GLN A 65 0.47 -19.52 -9.66
N PRO A 66 0.80 -19.10 -8.43
CA PRO A 66 0.30 -19.71 -7.20
C PRO A 66 -1.23 -19.78 -7.16
N PRO A 67 -1.82 -20.78 -6.47
CA PRO A 67 -3.26 -20.85 -6.24
C PRO A 67 -3.82 -19.57 -5.64
N GLN A 68 -5.08 -19.23 -5.99
CA GLN A 68 -5.71 -17.98 -5.55
C GLN A 68 -6.05 -17.97 -4.04
N GLN A 69 -6.31 -19.13 -3.44
CA GLN A 69 -6.69 -19.30 -2.04
C GLN A 69 -6.16 -20.64 -1.47
N PRO A 70 -5.96 -20.77 -0.15
CA PRO A 70 -5.62 -22.03 0.52
C PRO A 70 -6.78 -23.03 0.49
N ARG A 71 -6.48 -24.33 0.65
CA ARG A 71 -7.50 -25.40 0.72
C ARG A 71 -8.52 -25.23 1.85
N ASP A 72 -8.12 -24.69 3.00
CA ASP A 72 -9.05 -24.39 4.09
C ASP A 72 -9.54 -22.93 3.99
N PRO A 73 -10.80 -22.68 3.59
CA PRO A 73 -11.36 -21.33 3.48
C PRO A 73 -11.57 -20.65 4.84
N ARG A 74 -11.31 -21.34 5.96
CA ARG A 74 -11.32 -20.80 7.33
C ARG A 74 -9.93 -20.26 7.74
N LEU A 75 -8.89 -20.48 6.94
CA LEU A 75 -7.52 -20.05 7.26
C LEU A 75 -7.40 -18.52 7.20
N HIS A 76 -7.44 -17.87 8.37
CA HIS A 76 -7.33 -16.41 8.48
C HIS A 76 -5.98 -15.86 7.98
N HIS A 77 -4.91 -16.62 8.16
CA HIS A 77 -3.57 -16.44 7.58
C HIS A 77 -2.76 -17.72 7.71
N VAL A 78 -1.71 -17.83 6.91
CA VAL A 78 -0.70 -18.90 7.01
C VAL A 78 0.12 -18.69 8.29
N PRO A 79 0.24 -19.69 9.18
CA PRO A 79 0.99 -19.56 10.43
C PRO A 79 2.45 -19.14 10.23
N CYS A 80 2.96 -18.28 11.10
CA CYS A 80 4.29 -17.67 10.97
C CYS A 80 5.15 -17.88 12.22
N ASP A 81 6.46 -18.08 12.02
CA ASP A 81 7.50 -17.97 13.03
C ASP A 81 8.26 -16.65 12.79
N ILE A 82 7.93 -15.62 13.57
CA ILE A 82 8.52 -14.27 13.39
C ILE A 82 9.55 -14.01 14.48
N VAL A 83 10.75 -13.56 14.10
CA VAL A 83 11.76 -13.05 15.03
C VAL A 83 12.01 -11.56 14.76
N LEU A 84 11.60 -10.71 15.70
CA LEU A 84 11.88 -9.27 15.64
C LEU A 84 13.29 -9.00 16.18
N VAL A 85 14.16 -8.45 15.34
CA VAL A 85 15.54 -8.06 15.67
C VAL A 85 15.59 -6.54 15.76
N ILE A 86 15.37 -6.01 16.96
CA ILE A 86 15.15 -4.58 17.24
C ILE A 86 16.49 -3.90 17.59
N ASP A 87 16.84 -2.87 16.83
CA ASP A 87 17.92 -1.94 17.19
C ASP A 87 17.50 -1.14 18.43
N LEU A 88 18.38 -1.10 19.43
CA LEU A 88 18.28 -0.26 20.62
C LEU A 88 19.51 0.66 20.74
N SER A 89 20.23 0.95 19.67
CA SER A 89 21.33 1.92 19.67
C SER A 89 20.84 3.36 19.88
N GLY A 90 21.74 4.27 20.21
CA GLY A 90 21.42 5.64 20.61
C GLY A 90 20.74 6.49 19.53
N SER A 91 20.87 6.13 18.24
CA SER A 91 20.15 6.77 17.14
C SER A 91 18.64 6.56 17.26
N MET A 92 18.19 5.40 17.75
CA MET A 92 16.76 5.08 17.90
C MET A 92 16.01 5.99 18.91
N SER A 93 16.73 6.80 19.70
CA SER A 93 16.17 7.90 20.52
C SER A 93 15.87 9.17 19.72
N ALA A 94 16.34 9.29 18.48
CA ALA A 94 16.14 10.47 17.64
C ALA A 94 14.65 10.75 17.40
N GLU A 95 14.34 12.02 17.15
CA GLU A 95 12.98 12.46 16.85
C GLU A 95 12.47 11.77 15.58
N ALA A 96 11.32 11.10 15.72
CA ALA A 96 10.65 10.44 14.62
C ALA A 96 10.46 11.38 13.42
N PRO A 97 10.88 11.01 12.20
CA PRO A 97 10.66 11.88 11.06
C PRO A 97 9.16 12.07 10.82
N VAL A 98 8.76 13.33 10.67
CA VAL A 98 7.41 13.76 10.30
C VAL A 98 7.47 14.28 8.86
N PRO A 99 6.48 13.99 7.98
CA PRO A 99 6.46 14.51 6.62
C PRO A 99 6.66 16.03 6.57
N SER A 100 7.80 16.47 6.00
CA SER A 100 8.18 17.88 5.88
C SER A 100 8.83 18.16 4.52
N LYS A 101 8.31 19.18 3.82
CA LYS A 101 8.88 19.65 2.55
C LYS A 101 10.21 20.36 2.82
N PRO A 102 11.13 20.41 1.83
CA PRO A 102 12.36 21.19 1.95
C PRO A 102 12.05 22.66 2.30
N GLY A 103 12.62 23.16 3.39
CA GLY A 103 12.42 24.53 3.88
C GLY A 103 11.31 24.71 4.92
N GLU A 104 10.50 23.70 5.24
CA GLU A 104 9.50 23.79 6.31
C GLU A 104 10.12 23.56 7.70
N PRO A 105 9.67 24.27 8.76
CA PRO A 105 10.04 23.95 10.13
C PRO A 105 9.42 22.61 10.54
N GLN A 106 10.28 21.66 10.94
CA GLN A 106 9.90 20.29 11.27
C GLN A 106 8.91 20.24 12.46
N GLU A 107 7.67 19.77 12.23
CA GLU A 107 6.69 19.57 13.31
C GLU A 107 7.22 18.52 14.30
N ARG A 108 7.38 18.92 15.56
CA ARG A 108 7.81 18.03 16.65
C ARG A 108 6.64 17.29 17.26
N ASN A 109 6.65 15.96 17.14
CA ASN A 109 5.66 15.07 17.76
C ASN A 109 6.14 14.51 19.12
N GLY A 110 7.44 14.63 19.45
CA GLY A 110 8.04 14.08 20.66
C GLY A 110 8.12 12.54 20.71
N LEU A 111 7.76 11.86 19.62
CA LEU A 111 7.97 10.41 19.47
C LEU A 111 9.42 10.16 19.07
N SER A 112 10.03 9.11 19.60
CA SER A 112 11.29 8.57 19.07
C SER A 112 11.05 7.58 17.92
N VAL A 113 12.10 7.25 17.16
CA VAL A 113 12.06 6.12 16.21
C VAL A 113 11.74 4.81 16.94
N LEU A 114 12.29 4.63 18.15
CA LEU A 114 11.98 3.49 19.01
C LEU A 114 10.50 3.43 19.43
N ASP A 115 9.86 4.56 19.75
CA ASP A 115 8.43 4.59 20.09
C ASP A 115 7.54 4.05 18.95
N LEU A 116 7.92 4.33 17.71
CA LEU A 116 7.20 3.85 16.51
C LEU A 116 7.56 2.40 16.15
N THR A 117 8.81 1.99 16.35
CA THR A 117 9.24 0.59 16.21
C THR A 117 8.53 -0.31 17.23
N LYS A 118 8.40 0.14 18.49
CA LYS A 118 7.58 -0.50 19.53
C LYS A 118 6.11 -0.58 19.15
N HIS A 119 5.57 0.45 18.50
CA HIS A 119 4.17 0.45 18.07
C HIS A 119 3.94 -0.58 16.95
N SER A 120 4.82 -0.61 15.94
CA SER A 120 4.79 -1.60 14.85
C SER A 120 4.90 -3.04 15.36
N ALA A 121 5.82 -3.29 16.30
CA ALA A 121 5.95 -4.59 16.96
C ALA A 121 4.67 -5.03 17.69
N LYS A 122 3.88 -4.08 18.22
CA LYS A 122 2.56 -4.35 18.81
C LYS A 122 1.47 -4.58 17.74
N THR A 123 1.50 -3.87 16.62
CA THR A 123 0.59 -4.13 15.48
C THR A 123 0.75 -5.55 14.95
N ILE A 124 1.99 -6.01 14.76
CA ILE A 124 2.29 -7.41 14.40
C ILE A 124 1.70 -8.34 15.46
N LEU A 125 2.06 -8.13 16.73
CA LEU A 125 1.63 -8.95 17.86
C LEU A 125 0.10 -9.10 17.98
N GLU A 126 -0.67 -8.05 17.71
CA GLU A 126 -2.14 -8.13 17.81
C GLU A 126 -2.76 -9.01 16.71
N THR A 127 -2.17 -9.08 15.50
CA THR A 127 -2.72 -9.92 14.41
C THR A 127 -2.31 -11.39 14.47
N LEU A 128 -1.22 -11.73 15.16
CA LEU A 128 -0.82 -13.11 15.42
C LEU A 128 -1.82 -13.85 16.33
N ASN A 129 -1.85 -15.18 16.25
CA ASN A 129 -2.71 -16.05 17.05
C ASN A 129 -1.89 -17.17 17.73
N GLU A 130 -2.54 -18.14 18.36
CA GLU A 130 -1.86 -19.19 19.13
C GLU A 130 -1.15 -20.28 18.28
N HIS A 131 -1.36 -20.28 16.96
CA HIS A 131 -0.60 -21.09 16.02
C HIS A 131 0.72 -20.42 15.59
N ASP A 132 0.81 -19.08 15.64
CA ASP A 132 2.02 -18.30 15.33
C ASP A 132 2.98 -18.26 16.52
N ARG A 133 4.30 -18.15 16.27
CA ARG A 133 5.30 -17.89 17.33
C ARG A 133 6.00 -16.54 17.09
N LEU A 134 6.31 -15.82 18.17
CA LEU A 134 7.00 -14.52 18.11
C LEU A 134 8.21 -14.47 19.07
N GLY A 135 9.40 -14.42 18.49
CA GLY A 135 10.67 -14.18 19.17
C GLY A 135 11.07 -12.72 19.12
N ILE A 136 11.86 -12.29 20.11
CA ILE A 136 12.39 -10.92 20.20
C ILE A 136 13.87 -10.98 20.58
N VAL A 137 14.70 -10.41 19.73
CA VAL A 137 16.10 -10.09 19.98
C VAL A 137 16.26 -8.57 19.93
N THR A 138 17.03 -8.02 20.87
CA THR A 138 17.40 -6.61 20.87
C THR A 138 18.91 -6.48 20.75
N PHE A 139 19.41 -5.52 19.96
CA PHE A 139 20.85 -5.28 19.84
C PHE A 139 21.24 -3.83 20.09
N ALA A 140 22.39 -3.64 20.74
CA ALA A 140 23.04 -2.37 20.97
C ALA A 140 24.57 -2.58 20.89
N HIS A 141 25.33 -2.37 21.97
CA HIS A 141 26.71 -2.88 22.09
C HIS A 141 26.76 -4.41 21.92
N THR A 142 25.83 -5.10 22.57
CA THR A 142 25.65 -6.55 22.52
C THR A 142 24.25 -6.88 22.02
N ALA A 143 24.08 -8.09 21.47
CA ALA A 143 22.77 -8.65 21.18
C ALA A 143 22.27 -9.45 22.38
N LYS A 144 20.95 -9.43 22.60
CA LYS A 144 20.28 -10.12 23.69
C LYS A 144 18.95 -10.69 23.22
N ILE A 145 18.73 -11.98 23.46
CA ILE A 145 17.42 -12.60 23.39
C ILE A 145 16.57 -12.07 24.55
N VAL A 146 15.44 -11.43 24.22
CA VAL A 146 14.43 -10.95 25.16
C VAL A 146 13.27 -11.95 25.26
N GLN A 147 12.96 -12.64 24.15
CA GLN A 147 11.93 -13.67 24.08
C GLN A 147 12.31 -14.72 23.01
N THR A 148 12.12 -15.99 23.35
CA THR A 148 12.16 -17.16 22.45
C THR A 148 10.97 -17.17 21.48
N LEU A 149 10.94 -18.10 20.51
CA LEU A 149 9.75 -18.36 19.68
C LEU A 149 8.61 -18.95 20.54
N ASP A 150 7.92 -18.08 21.26
CA ASP A 150 6.77 -18.43 22.11
C ASP A 150 5.46 -18.36 21.29
N PRO A 151 4.51 -19.30 21.42
CA PRO A 151 3.22 -19.22 20.72
C PRO A 151 2.35 -18.04 21.19
N MET A 152 1.72 -17.28 20.29
CA MET A 152 1.08 -15.99 20.61
C MET A 152 -0.36 -16.09 21.16
N ASN A 153 -0.51 -16.93 22.17
CA ASN A 153 -1.72 -17.03 23.01
C ASN A 153 -1.93 -15.78 23.92
N LYS A 154 -3.09 -15.71 24.59
CA LYS A 154 -3.51 -14.56 25.41
C LYS A 154 -2.62 -14.22 26.63
N GLU A 155 -1.76 -15.14 27.07
CA GLU A 155 -0.78 -14.89 28.13
C GLU A 155 0.55 -14.42 27.56
N ASN A 156 1.07 -15.13 26.56
CA ASN A 156 2.30 -14.78 25.88
C ASN A 156 2.20 -13.39 25.21
N LYS A 157 1.06 -13.02 24.61
CA LYS A 157 0.86 -11.62 24.13
C LYS A 157 1.08 -10.59 25.24
N LYS A 158 0.61 -10.83 26.47
CA LYS A 158 0.80 -9.90 27.61
C LYS A 158 2.25 -9.87 28.08
N LYS A 159 2.97 -11.00 28.02
CA LYS A 159 4.43 -11.08 28.24
C LYS A 159 5.18 -10.26 27.19
N THR A 160 4.85 -10.43 25.91
CA THR A 160 5.47 -9.70 24.80
C THR A 160 5.21 -8.19 24.87
N ILE A 161 3.99 -7.74 25.19
CA ILE A 161 3.70 -6.30 25.40
C ILE A 161 4.61 -5.70 26.48
N LYS A 162 4.75 -6.36 27.63
CA LYS A 162 5.65 -5.91 28.72
C LYS A 162 7.11 -5.84 28.25
N ASN A 163 7.56 -6.86 27.52
CA ASN A 163 8.91 -6.91 26.95
C ASN A 163 9.15 -5.71 26.00
N ILE A 164 8.26 -5.46 25.05
CA ILE A 164 8.32 -4.32 24.11
C ILE A 164 8.30 -2.97 24.85
N ASP A 165 7.41 -2.79 25.81
CA ASP A 165 7.32 -1.53 26.57
C ASP A 165 8.60 -1.24 27.37
N SER A 166 9.25 -2.28 27.91
CA SER A 166 10.45 -2.16 28.74
C SER A 166 11.71 -1.67 28.01
N MET A 167 11.78 -1.81 26.69
CA MET A 167 12.96 -1.48 25.88
C MET A 167 13.34 0.01 25.98
N LYS A 168 14.63 0.32 25.92
CA LYS A 168 15.17 1.68 25.91
C LYS A 168 16.37 1.73 24.98
N ALA A 169 16.53 2.84 24.25
CA ALA A 169 17.68 3.06 23.39
C ALA A 169 18.91 3.47 24.23
N THR A 170 20.05 2.83 23.96
CA THR A 170 21.33 2.93 24.66
C THR A 170 22.47 2.52 23.73
N GLY A 171 23.56 3.29 23.65
CA GLY A 171 24.82 2.79 23.09
C GLY A 171 24.94 2.76 21.56
N ILE A 172 25.71 1.80 21.04
CA ILE A 172 26.13 1.69 19.62
C ILE A 172 25.44 0.53 18.88
N THR A 173 25.78 0.27 17.62
CA THR A 173 24.96 -0.50 16.66
C THR A 173 25.65 -1.81 16.20
N ASN A 174 25.46 -2.90 16.95
CA ASN A 174 25.98 -4.24 16.64
C ASN A 174 24.97 -5.11 15.85
N LEU A 175 24.72 -4.73 14.60
CA LEU A 175 23.77 -5.44 13.72
C LEU A 175 24.15 -6.92 13.51
N TRP A 176 25.44 -7.22 13.37
CA TRP A 176 25.92 -8.60 13.16
C TRP A 176 25.56 -9.53 14.34
N GLY A 177 25.68 -9.05 15.58
CA GLY A 177 25.21 -9.78 16.76
C GLY A 177 23.70 -9.98 16.74
N GLY A 178 22.93 -8.95 16.37
CA GLY A 178 21.46 -9.02 16.28
C GLY A 178 20.99 -10.10 15.30
N LEU A 179 21.58 -10.14 14.10
CA LEU A 179 21.34 -11.19 13.09
C LEU A 179 21.68 -12.58 13.62
N LEU A 180 22.86 -12.77 14.24
CA LEU A 180 23.26 -14.09 14.74
C LEU A 180 22.37 -14.60 15.87
N GLU A 181 22.04 -13.78 16.88
CA GLU A 181 21.15 -14.24 17.96
C GLU A 181 19.71 -14.42 17.46
N GLY A 182 19.28 -13.67 16.43
CA GLY A 182 17.97 -13.85 15.80
C GLY A 182 17.87 -15.15 15.01
N LEU A 183 18.86 -15.48 14.17
CA LEU A 183 18.88 -16.72 13.39
C LEU A 183 18.97 -17.97 14.28
N LYS A 184 19.60 -17.88 15.46
CA LYS A 184 19.64 -18.96 16.46
C LYS A 184 18.29 -19.28 17.12
N LEU A 185 17.28 -18.39 17.04
CA LEU A 185 15.97 -18.65 17.64
C LEU A 185 15.11 -19.60 16.81
N PHE A 186 15.44 -19.82 15.53
CA PHE A 186 14.78 -20.81 14.70
C PHE A 186 15.30 -22.20 15.03
N ASP A 187 14.38 -23.14 15.21
CA ASP A 187 14.71 -24.54 15.47
C ASP A 187 15.48 -25.13 14.29
N LYS A 188 16.59 -25.82 14.56
CA LYS A 188 17.33 -26.58 13.51
C LYS A 188 16.60 -27.86 13.06
N ALA A 189 15.48 -28.18 13.68
CA ALA A 189 14.76 -29.44 13.53
C ALA A 189 13.57 -29.28 12.57
N GLY A 190 13.88 -29.18 11.28
CA GLY A 190 12.90 -29.27 10.20
C GLY A 190 11.99 -28.06 10.02
N SER A 191 11.16 -28.12 8.98
CA SER A 191 10.08 -27.15 8.75
C SER A 191 8.79 -27.63 9.43
N ASN A 192 8.11 -26.71 10.11
CA ASN A 192 7.12 -27.03 11.15
C ASN A 192 5.69 -26.62 10.78
N GLY A 193 5.40 -26.42 9.48
CA GLY A 193 4.13 -25.89 8.98
C GLY A 193 3.97 -24.36 9.12
N ARG A 194 5.03 -23.63 9.49
CA ARG A 194 5.03 -22.16 9.62
C ARG A 194 6.04 -21.51 8.70
N VAL A 195 5.77 -20.28 8.27
CA VAL A 195 6.71 -19.47 7.48
C VAL A 195 7.75 -18.83 8.42
N PRO A 196 9.06 -19.12 8.28
CA PRO A 196 10.09 -18.52 9.14
C PRO A 196 10.58 -17.17 8.58
N ALA A 197 10.50 -16.12 9.40
CA ALA A 197 10.94 -14.77 9.02
C ALA A 197 11.63 -14.00 10.14
N LEU A 198 12.82 -13.50 9.84
CA LEU A 198 13.59 -12.60 10.70
C LEU A 198 13.42 -11.16 10.19
N MET A 199 12.93 -10.27 11.05
CA MET A 199 12.66 -8.86 10.73
C MET A 199 13.64 -7.94 11.46
N VAL A 200 14.61 -7.37 10.73
CA VAL A 200 15.59 -6.41 11.26
C VAL A 200 15.01 -5.00 11.25
N LEU A 201 15.03 -4.33 12.39
CA LEU A 201 14.39 -3.03 12.62
C LEU A 201 15.45 -2.01 13.08
N THR A 202 15.93 -1.14 12.19
CA THR A 202 17.16 -0.35 12.39
C THR A 202 17.11 1.04 11.74
N ASP A 203 17.66 2.07 12.40
CA ASP A 203 17.75 3.45 11.87
C ASP A 203 19.19 3.90 11.57
N GLY A 204 20.19 3.15 12.06
CA GLY A 204 21.59 3.53 12.03
C GLY A 204 22.44 2.85 10.95
N VAL A 205 23.74 3.18 10.97
CA VAL A 205 24.80 2.50 10.23
C VAL A 205 25.54 1.55 11.19
N PRO A 206 25.64 0.24 10.90
CA PRO A 206 26.35 -0.71 11.75
C PRO A 206 27.82 -0.31 11.96
N ASN A 207 28.19 -0.10 13.22
CA ASN A 207 29.44 0.54 13.63
C ASN A 207 30.21 -0.28 14.67
N HIS A 208 29.69 -1.42 15.11
CA HIS A 208 30.31 -2.27 16.13
C HIS A 208 30.29 -3.76 15.76
N MET A 209 31.39 -4.46 16.06
CA MET A 209 31.60 -5.91 15.79
C MET A 209 31.26 -6.37 14.36
N CYS A 210 31.31 -5.47 13.37
CA CYS A 210 31.09 -5.80 11.96
C CYS A 210 32.07 -6.91 11.49
N PRO A 211 31.60 -7.91 10.72
CA PRO A 211 32.44 -9.01 10.25
C PRO A 211 33.56 -8.50 9.33
N LYS A 212 34.81 -8.93 9.59
CA LYS A 212 36.00 -8.51 8.84
C LYS A 212 35.96 -8.83 7.34
N GLN A 213 35.15 -9.81 6.92
CA GLN A 213 34.96 -10.20 5.51
C GLN A 213 33.73 -9.53 4.86
N GLY A 214 33.13 -8.51 5.49
CA GLY A 214 31.82 -7.99 5.09
C GLY A 214 30.66 -8.88 5.57
N TYR A 215 29.43 -8.36 5.46
CA TYR A 215 28.22 -9.08 5.88
C TYR A 215 27.85 -10.16 4.84
N VAL A 216 27.79 -9.78 3.56
CA VAL A 216 27.42 -10.66 2.44
C VAL A 216 28.30 -11.91 2.34
N PRO A 217 29.65 -11.84 2.30
CA PRO A 217 30.50 -13.01 2.12
C PRO A 217 30.53 -13.93 3.34
N LYS A 218 29.95 -13.50 4.46
CA LYS A 218 29.75 -14.31 5.66
C LYS A 218 28.36 -14.95 5.69
N LEU A 219 27.32 -14.25 5.23
CA LEU A 219 25.97 -14.81 5.06
C LEU A 219 25.92 -15.88 3.96
N ARG A 220 26.65 -15.71 2.82
CA ARG A 220 26.79 -16.76 1.78
C ARG A 220 27.34 -18.11 2.32
N LYS A 221 28.01 -18.10 3.48
CA LYS A 221 28.64 -19.27 4.10
C LYS A 221 27.81 -19.86 5.25
N MET A 222 26.55 -19.44 5.36
CA MET A 222 25.61 -19.88 6.39
C MET A 222 24.33 -20.40 5.74
N GLU A 223 23.86 -21.55 6.20
CA GLU A 223 22.48 -21.97 5.99
C GLU A 223 21.56 -21.01 6.78
N LEU A 224 20.57 -20.44 6.11
CA LEU A 224 19.68 -19.43 6.69
C LEU A 224 18.30 -20.07 6.96
N PRO A 225 17.93 -20.35 8.23
CA PRO A 225 16.68 -21.04 8.57
C PRO A 225 15.42 -20.17 8.42
N ALA A 226 15.55 -18.91 8.00
CA ALA A 226 14.46 -17.94 7.93
C ALA A 226 14.72 -16.88 6.86
N THR A 227 13.65 -16.38 6.23
CA THR A 227 13.76 -15.25 5.31
C THR A 227 14.11 -13.96 6.08
N ILE A 228 15.07 -13.18 5.56
CA ILE A 228 15.56 -11.97 6.25
C ILE A 228 14.96 -10.73 5.60
N HIS A 229 14.14 -9.99 6.36
CA HIS A 229 13.54 -8.72 5.95
C HIS A 229 14.17 -7.58 6.71
N THR A 230 14.48 -6.47 6.04
CA THR A 230 15.21 -5.33 6.64
C THR A 230 14.43 -4.03 6.52
N PHE A 231 14.15 -3.39 7.64
CA PHE A 231 13.37 -2.15 7.73
C PHE A 231 14.29 -1.01 8.17
N GLY A 232 14.57 -0.10 7.24
CA GLY A 232 15.47 1.03 7.44
C GLY A 232 14.70 2.31 7.73
N PHE A 233 14.78 2.83 8.96
CA PHE A 233 14.08 4.04 9.40
C PHE A 233 14.92 5.32 9.17
N GLY A 234 14.27 6.43 8.83
CA GLY A 234 14.89 7.76 8.81
C GLY A 234 15.66 8.08 7.51
N TYR A 235 16.77 8.80 7.62
CA TYR A 235 17.58 9.26 6.46
C TYR A 235 19.09 8.98 6.63
N THR A 236 19.48 8.23 7.66
CA THR A 236 20.87 8.04 8.11
C THR A 236 21.29 6.57 8.14
N LEU A 237 20.81 5.79 7.17
CA LEU A 237 20.95 4.34 7.08
C LEU A 237 21.91 3.89 5.96
N ARG A 238 22.49 2.70 6.11
CA ARG A 238 23.29 2.03 5.07
C ARG A 238 22.37 1.17 4.18
N SER A 239 21.49 1.79 3.40
CA SER A 239 20.46 1.08 2.60
C SER A 239 21.03 -0.03 1.70
N GLY A 240 22.20 0.18 1.13
CA GLY A 240 22.90 -0.83 0.33
C GLY A 240 23.16 -2.14 1.09
N LEU A 241 23.70 -2.04 2.32
CA LEU A 241 23.85 -3.18 3.23
C LEU A 241 22.51 -3.82 3.60
N LEU A 242 21.46 -3.03 3.84
CA LEU A 242 20.15 -3.55 4.20
C LEU A 242 19.47 -4.31 3.04
N LYS A 243 19.57 -3.79 1.79
CA LYS A 243 19.20 -4.50 0.54
C LYS A 243 19.98 -5.81 0.43
N SER A 244 21.30 -5.75 0.56
CA SER A 244 22.18 -6.91 0.42
C SER A 244 21.93 -8.02 1.45
N ILE A 245 21.62 -7.67 2.70
CA ILE A 245 21.22 -8.64 3.74
C ILE A 245 19.84 -9.24 3.44
N ALA A 246 18.90 -8.44 2.92
CA ALA A 246 17.56 -8.95 2.60
C ALA A 246 17.57 -9.92 1.41
N GLU A 247 18.26 -9.57 0.33
CA GLU A 247 18.33 -10.39 -0.88
C GLU A 247 19.04 -11.71 -0.64
N ILE A 248 20.18 -11.70 0.06
CA ILE A 248 20.91 -12.92 0.40
C ILE A 248 20.14 -13.83 1.38
N GLY A 249 19.20 -13.26 2.14
CA GLY A 249 18.26 -13.97 2.99
C GLY A 249 16.88 -14.15 2.36
N GLY A 250 16.73 -13.95 1.05
CA GLY A 250 15.49 -14.14 0.31
C GLY A 250 14.28 -13.29 0.72
N GLY A 251 14.43 -12.32 1.60
CA GLY A 251 13.36 -11.41 2.03
C GLY A 251 13.37 -10.10 1.26
N ASN A 252 12.83 -9.04 1.87
CA ASN A 252 12.77 -7.71 1.27
C ASN A 252 13.40 -6.61 2.14
N TYR A 253 14.01 -5.62 1.49
CA TYR A 253 14.39 -4.35 2.12
C TYR A 253 13.29 -3.30 1.92
N SER A 254 12.87 -2.68 3.02
CA SER A 254 11.81 -1.68 3.07
C SER A 254 12.33 -0.37 3.67
N PHE A 255 12.25 0.71 2.89
CA PHE A 255 12.64 2.05 3.32
C PHE A 255 11.50 2.80 4.00
N ILE A 256 11.72 3.30 5.21
CA ILE A 256 10.74 4.02 6.02
C ILE A 256 11.19 5.48 6.22
N PRO A 257 10.73 6.44 5.39
CA PRO A 257 11.15 7.83 5.46
C PRO A 257 10.54 8.60 6.65
N ASP A 258 9.34 8.23 7.11
CA ASP A 258 8.59 8.96 8.12
C ASP A 258 7.52 8.12 8.86
N ALA A 259 7.02 8.67 9.96
CA ALA A 259 6.04 8.05 10.85
C ALA A 259 4.68 7.70 10.23
N GLY A 260 4.30 8.34 9.12
CA GLY A 260 3.06 8.05 8.39
C GLY A 260 3.16 6.78 7.56
N MET A 261 4.31 6.51 6.95
CA MET A 261 4.50 5.33 6.09
C MET A 261 4.75 4.03 6.88
N ILE A 262 5.08 4.13 8.17
CA ILE A 262 5.35 2.98 9.06
C ILE A 262 4.21 1.96 9.05
N SER A 263 2.96 2.40 9.25
CA SER A 263 1.79 1.49 9.33
C SER A 263 1.74 0.56 8.13
N THR A 264 1.64 1.17 6.95
CA THR A 264 1.45 0.50 5.68
C THR A 264 2.62 -0.40 5.31
N ILE A 265 3.87 0.05 5.55
CA ILE A 265 5.06 -0.75 5.20
C ILE A 265 5.11 -2.05 6.03
N PHE A 266 4.77 -1.98 7.33
CA PHE A 266 4.66 -3.18 8.17
C PHE A 266 3.43 -4.03 7.84
N SER A 267 2.26 -3.41 7.61
CA SER A 267 1.05 -4.11 7.19
C SER A 267 1.27 -4.91 5.90
N HIS A 268 1.89 -4.31 4.88
CA HIS A 268 2.18 -4.99 3.62
C HIS A 268 3.22 -6.10 3.79
N ALA A 269 4.34 -5.86 4.48
CA ALA A 269 5.38 -6.88 4.66
C ALA A 269 4.87 -8.10 5.45
N VAL A 270 4.09 -7.88 6.51
CA VAL A 270 3.52 -8.96 7.33
C VAL A 270 2.34 -9.64 6.62
N ALA A 271 1.56 -8.92 5.81
CA ALA A 271 0.52 -9.51 4.96
C ALA A 271 1.11 -10.43 3.88
N ASN A 272 2.20 -10.02 3.21
CA ASN A 272 2.90 -10.87 2.25
C ASN A 272 3.39 -12.17 2.91
N LEU A 273 3.91 -12.08 4.14
CA LEU A 273 4.32 -13.26 4.91
C LEU A 273 3.12 -14.15 5.24
N GLN A 274 2.07 -13.57 5.82
CA GLN A 274 0.81 -14.24 6.20
C GLN A 274 0.01 -14.82 5.01
N SER A 275 0.36 -14.48 3.76
CA SER A 275 -0.20 -15.04 2.54
C SER A 275 0.78 -15.90 1.73
N THR A 276 1.89 -16.37 2.32
CA THR A 276 2.87 -17.24 1.64
C THR A 276 2.25 -18.60 1.27
N PHE A 277 2.20 -18.92 -0.02
CA PHE A 277 1.85 -20.24 -0.53
C PHE A 277 3.01 -21.23 -0.43
N ALA A 278 4.22 -20.78 -0.80
CA ALA A 278 5.41 -21.61 -0.83
C ALA A 278 6.66 -20.81 -0.42
N ASN A 279 7.62 -21.50 0.21
CA ASN A 279 8.93 -21.01 0.57
C ASN A 279 10.02 -21.76 -0.22
N ASN A 280 11.26 -21.24 -0.17
CA ASN A 280 12.44 -21.83 -0.82
C ASN A 280 12.23 -22.11 -2.32
N ALA A 281 11.40 -21.32 -3.00
CA ALA A 281 11.07 -21.52 -4.41
C ALA A 281 12.28 -21.14 -5.31
N VAL A 282 12.67 -22.07 -6.18
CA VAL A 282 13.76 -21.93 -7.15
C VAL A 282 13.24 -22.33 -8.53
N LEU A 283 13.50 -21.47 -9.51
CA LEU A 283 13.24 -21.73 -10.92
C LEU A 283 14.56 -22.12 -11.59
N ARG A 284 14.64 -23.35 -12.12
CA ARG A 284 15.77 -23.81 -12.94
C ARG A 284 15.36 -23.79 -14.41
N LEU A 285 16.23 -23.26 -15.25
CA LEU A 285 16.01 -23.13 -16.68
C LEU A 285 17.15 -23.85 -17.40
N THR A 286 16.85 -24.97 -18.03
CA THR A 286 17.79 -25.75 -18.84
C THR A 286 17.57 -25.43 -20.32
N TYR A 287 18.62 -25.01 -21.03
CA TYR A 287 18.52 -24.47 -22.39
C TYR A 287 19.78 -24.73 -23.25
N PRO A 288 19.66 -24.76 -24.59
CA PRO A 288 20.81 -24.88 -25.49
C PRO A 288 21.79 -23.73 -25.37
N LYS A 289 23.09 -24.05 -25.31
CA LYS A 289 24.20 -23.10 -25.07
C LYS A 289 24.23 -21.89 -26.01
N TYR A 290 23.76 -22.02 -27.25
CA TYR A 290 23.72 -20.91 -28.21
C TYR A 290 22.70 -19.82 -27.85
N LEU A 291 21.65 -20.11 -27.07
CA LEU A 291 20.62 -19.13 -26.72
C LEU A 291 21.12 -18.00 -25.81
N LYS A 292 22.20 -18.24 -25.04
CA LYS A 292 22.84 -17.26 -24.13
C LYS A 292 21.81 -16.48 -23.28
N LEU A 293 20.99 -17.21 -22.52
CA LEU A 293 19.90 -16.63 -21.73
C LEU A 293 20.41 -15.65 -20.67
N GLU A 294 19.86 -14.43 -20.65
CA GLU A 294 20.21 -13.37 -19.70
C GLU A 294 19.06 -13.03 -18.74
N GLU A 295 19.37 -12.88 -17.44
CA GLU A 295 18.43 -12.31 -16.47
C GLU A 295 18.38 -10.78 -16.60
N THR A 296 17.20 -10.24 -16.89
CA THR A 296 17.03 -8.82 -17.28
C THR A 296 16.85 -7.86 -16.11
N THR A 297 16.81 -8.37 -14.87
CA THR A 297 16.59 -7.59 -13.63
C THR A 297 17.80 -6.75 -13.20
N GLY A 298 18.97 -6.95 -13.80
CA GLY A 298 20.21 -6.26 -13.47
C GLY A 298 21.09 -7.07 -12.52
N GLU A 299 21.66 -6.42 -11.51
CA GLU A 299 22.56 -7.03 -10.52
C GLU A 299 21.89 -7.15 -9.14
N SER A 300 21.91 -8.36 -8.57
CA SER A 300 21.47 -8.64 -7.19
C SER A 300 22.51 -9.48 -6.46
N VAL A 301 22.41 -9.56 -5.12
CA VAL A 301 23.32 -10.41 -4.34
C VAL A 301 23.07 -11.91 -4.58
N ASP A 302 21.84 -12.31 -4.86
CA ASP A 302 21.40 -13.71 -5.02
C ASP A 302 21.43 -14.25 -6.46
N LYS A 303 21.78 -13.43 -7.44
CA LYS A 303 22.01 -13.81 -8.85
C LYS A 303 23.07 -14.91 -8.99
N GLN A 304 22.87 -15.82 -9.94
CA GLN A 304 23.77 -16.95 -10.22
C GLN A 304 24.13 -16.98 -11.71
N GLU A 305 25.40 -17.25 -12.01
CA GLU A 305 25.86 -17.44 -13.38
C GLU A 305 25.38 -18.79 -13.96
N PRO A 306 25.04 -18.87 -15.26
CA PRO A 306 24.69 -20.13 -15.91
C PRO A 306 25.81 -21.18 -15.84
N ILE A 307 25.46 -22.39 -15.39
CA ILE A 307 26.36 -23.55 -15.33
C ILE A 307 26.17 -24.47 -16.53
N LYS A 308 27.17 -25.31 -16.84
CA LYS A 308 27.02 -26.46 -17.75
C LYS A 308 26.62 -27.67 -16.92
N LEU A 309 25.68 -28.49 -17.40
CA LEU A 309 25.24 -29.68 -16.65
C LEU A 309 26.26 -30.83 -16.73
N ASP A 310 26.70 -31.19 -17.95
CA ASP A 310 27.49 -32.39 -18.21
C ASP A 310 28.88 -32.06 -18.81
N GLY A 311 29.67 -31.27 -18.09
CA GLY A 311 31.06 -30.99 -18.46
C GLY A 311 31.25 -30.00 -19.61
N ASP A 312 32.23 -30.28 -20.49
CA ASP A 312 32.68 -29.36 -21.55
C ASP A 312 32.47 -29.90 -22.98
N GLU A 313 31.59 -30.90 -23.15
CA GLU A 313 31.34 -31.50 -24.46
C GLU A 313 30.58 -30.56 -25.42
N PRO A 314 30.82 -30.64 -26.74
CA PRO A 314 30.06 -29.87 -27.72
C PRO A 314 28.57 -30.26 -27.70
N GLY A 315 27.71 -29.30 -27.38
CA GLY A 315 26.25 -29.51 -27.31
C GLY A 315 25.68 -29.57 -25.88
N THR A 316 26.52 -29.70 -24.84
CA THR A 316 26.07 -29.72 -23.44
C THR A 316 25.16 -28.52 -23.12
N PRO A 317 23.96 -28.74 -22.55
CA PRO A 317 23.04 -27.65 -22.21
C PRO A 317 23.54 -26.82 -21.03
N MET A 318 23.12 -25.56 -21.02
CA MET A 318 23.32 -24.63 -19.90
C MET A 318 22.13 -24.73 -18.94
N GLN A 319 22.37 -24.50 -17.65
CA GLN A 319 21.33 -24.29 -16.65
C GLN A 319 21.52 -22.95 -15.93
N LEU A 320 20.47 -22.14 -15.89
CA LEU A 320 20.35 -20.94 -15.05
C LEU A 320 19.42 -21.24 -13.87
N SER A 321 19.81 -20.87 -12.64
CA SER A 321 19.00 -21.07 -11.43
C SER A 321 18.65 -19.73 -10.78
N ILE A 322 17.36 -19.42 -10.71
CA ILE A 322 16.81 -18.15 -10.23
C ILE A 322 16.09 -18.36 -8.89
N SER A 323 16.50 -17.63 -7.86
CA SER A 323 15.85 -17.65 -6.54
C SER A 323 14.57 -16.83 -6.54
N LEU A 324 13.42 -17.46 -6.29
CA LEU A 324 12.13 -16.78 -6.15
C LEU A 324 11.75 -16.55 -4.67
N SER A 325 12.46 -17.21 -3.76
CA SER A 325 12.24 -17.15 -2.31
C SER A 325 10.84 -17.58 -1.87
N ASN A 326 9.97 -16.64 -1.49
CA ASN A 326 8.59 -16.92 -1.08
C ASN A 326 7.60 -16.49 -2.18
N LEU A 327 6.69 -17.40 -2.53
CA LEU A 327 5.55 -17.16 -3.41
C LEU A 327 4.27 -16.97 -2.57
N GLN A 328 3.36 -16.10 -2.99
CA GLN A 328 2.16 -15.75 -2.23
C GLN A 328 0.89 -16.23 -2.96
N TYR A 329 -0.12 -16.67 -2.20
CA TYR A 329 -1.44 -17.02 -2.74
C TYR A 329 -1.99 -15.87 -3.59
N GLY A 330 -2.43 -16.15 -4.82
CA GLY A 330 -3.00 -15.15 -5.74
C GLY A 330 -2.06 -14.03 -6.20
N GLN A 331 -0.74 -14.20 -6.05
CA GLN A 331 0.27 -13.27 -6.61
C GLN A 331 1.16 -14.03 -7.59
N SER A 332 1.20 -13.63 -8.86
CA SER A 332 2.09 -14.25 -9.84
C SER A 332 3.56 -13.88 -9.61
N ARG A 333 4.47 -14.66 -10.19
CA ARG A 333 5.91 -14.38 -10.16
C ARG A 333 6.50 -14.56 -11.55
N ASP A 334 6.44 -13.49 -12.33
CA ASP A 334 6.69 -13.55 -13.77
C ASP A 334 8.08 -13.00 -14.09
N ILE A 335 8.92 -13.78 -14.77
CA ILE A 335 10.33 -13.49 -14.98
C ILE A 335 10.59 -13.27 -16.48
N TYR A 336 10.99 -12.06 -16.86
CA TYR A 336 11.38 -11.73 -18.23
C TYR A 336 12.87 -12.01 -18.45
N LEU A 337 13.20 -12.73 -19.51
CA LEU A 337 14.53 -13.22 -19.83
C LEU A 337 14.82 -12.94 -21.30
N ARG A 338 16.05 -12.51 -21.60
CA ARG A 338 16.47 -12.08 -22.94
C ARG A 338 17.39 -13.12 -23.58
N PHE A 339 17.31 -13.27 -24.89
CA PHE A 339 18.25 -14.03 -25.72
C PHE A 339 19.26 -13.07 -26.36
N ASP A 340 20.48 -13.53 -26.63
CA ASP A 340 21.47 -12.74 -27.37
C ASP A 340 21.01 -12.50 -28.81
N ASN A 341 21.19 -11.28 -29.33
CA ASN A 341 20.78 -10.88 -30.69
C ASN A 341 21.29 -11.83 -31.78
N SER A 342 22.46 -12.45 -31.62
CA SER A 342 23.01 -13.42 -32.58
C SER A 342 22.13 -14.67 -32.77
N VAL A 343 21.25 -14.99 -31.81
CA VAL A 343 20.20 -16.02 -31.93
C VAL A 343 19.12 -15.54 -32.89
N LYS A 344 18.62 -14.32 -32.68
CA LYS A 344 17.60 -13.69 -33.53
C LYS A 344 18.09 -13.51 -34.96
N ASP A 345 19.32 -13.02 -35.13
CA ASP A 345 19.95 -12.89 -36.44
C ASP A 345 20.02 -14.26 -37.14
N ALA A 346 20.43 -15.33 -36.45
CA ALA A 346 20.46 -16.67 -37.04
C ALA A 346 19.06 -17.17 -37.48
N ILE A 347 18.03 -16.94 -36.67
CA ILE A 347 16.64 -17.29 -37.01
C ILE A 347 16.15 -16.48 -38.22
N ASP A 348 16.35 -15.17 -38.21
CA ASP A 348 15.81 -14.26 -39.24
C ASP A 348 16.61 -14.33 -40.57
N TYR A 349 17.87 -14.80 -40.55
CA TYR A 349 18.64 -15.16 -41.75
C TYR A 349 18.46 -16.61 -42.22
N GLY A 350 17.57 -17.39 -41.60
CA GLY A 350 17.22 -18.74 -42.06
C GLY A 350 18.29 -19.79 -41.82
N PHE A 351 19.06 -19.67 -40.73
CA PHE A 351 19.99 -20.70 -40.30
C PHE A 351 19.21 -21.91 -39.78
N ASP A 352 19.37 -23.07 -40.43
CA ASP A 352 18.65 -24.30 -40.08
C ASP A 352 19.24 -24.84 -38.76
N ILE A 353 18.51 -24.68 -37.66
CA ILE A 353 18.98 -25.10 -36.34
C ILE A 353 18.71 -26.60 -36.21
N GLU A 354 19.77 -27.42 -36.19
CA GLU A 354 19.72 -28.90 -36.15
C GLU A 354 18.91 -29.48 -34.96
N SER A 355 18.51 -28.65 -34.00
CA SER A 355 17.50 -28.98 -32.98
C SER A 355 16.70 -27.72 -32.61
N PRO A 356 15.38 -27.84 -32.39
CA PRO A 356 14.57 -26.70 -31.96
C PRO A 356 15.07 -26.15 -30.62
N PRO A 357 15.05 -24.82 -30.40
CA PRO A 357 15.54 -24.19 -29.17
C PRO A 357 14.55 -24.38 -28.02
N ILE A 358 14.43 -25.62 -27.54
CA ILE A 358 13.58 -25.99 -26.42
C ILE A 358 14.21 -25.47 -25.11
N VAL A 359 13.51 -24.54 -24.45
CA VAL A 359 13.79 -24.19 -23.06
C VAL A 359 12.94 -25.08 -22.17
N THR A 360 13.56 -25.64 -21.12
CA THR A 360 12.88 -26.39 -20.07
C THR A 360 12.93 -25.60 -18.77
N ALA A 361 11.77 -25.32 -18.18
CA ALA A 361 11.61 -24.69 -16.89
C ALA A 361 11.18 -25.72 -15.84
N GLU A 362 11.89 -25.77 -14.72
CA GLU A 362 11.58 -26.58 -13.54
C GLU A 362 11.38 -25.65 -12.34
N LEU A 363 10.25 -25.78 -11.64
CA LEU A 363 9.96 -25.05 -10.41
C LEU A 363 10.01 -26.01 -9.22
N GLN A 364 11.07 -25.85 -8.41
CA GLN A 364 11.29 -26.53 -7.14
C GLN A 364 10.78 -25.64 -5.99
N TYR A 365 9.94 -26.14 -5.08
CA TYR A 365 9.39 -25.36 -3.97
C TYR A 365 8.96 -26.21 -2.78
N GLN A 366 8.80 -25.57 -1.61
CA GLN A 366 8.31 -26.21 -0.37
C GLN A 366 7.06 -25.49 0.14
N GLN A 367 6.12 -26.21 0.75
CA GLN A 367 4.89 -25.65 1.34
C GLN A 367 5.02 -25.47 2.87
N CYS A 368 6.16 -24.96 3.35
CA CYS A 368 6.55 -24.90 4.77
C CYS A 368 6.54 -26.27 5.48
N THR A 369 6.67 -27.35 4.72
CA THR A 369 6.89 -28.73 5.19
C THR A 369 8.16 -29.30 4.55
N GLU A 370 8.65 -30.44 5.04
CA GLU A 370 9.84 -31.12 4.49
C GLU A 370 9.57 -31.77 3.13
N THR A 371 8.31 -31.76 2.68
CA THR A 371 7.91 -32.19 1.34
C THR A 371 8.37 -31.16 0.33
N GLU A 372 9.31 -31.56 -0.52
CA GLU A 372 9.68 -30.81 -1.70
C GLU A 372 8.74 -31.14 -2.86
N HIS A 373 8.28 -30.11 -3.55
CA HIS A 373 7.41 -30.21 -4.72
C HIS A 373 8.19 -29.70 -5.94
N MET A 374 8.01 -30.41 -7.05
CA MET A 374 8.67 -30.12 -8.31
C MET A 374 7.64 -30.20 -9.44
N MET A 375 7.71 -29.27 -10.39
CA MET A 375 6.97 -29.35 -11.65
C MET A 375 7.83 -28.82 -12.79
N GLN A 376 7.63 -29.33 -14.00
CA GLN A 376 8.44 -29.01 -15.16
C GLN A 376 7.56 -28.78 -16.39
N ILE A 377 7.96 -27.82 -17.23
CA ILE A 377 7.40 -27.59 -18.57
C ILE A 377 8.54 -27.33 -19.56
N SER A 378 8.35 -27.71 -20.82
CA SER A 378 9.29 -27.43 -21.91
C SER A 378 8.55 -26.73 -23.06
N ARG A 379 9.16 -25.71 -23.65
CA ARG A 379 8.60 -24.90 -24.75
C ARG A 379 9.68 -24.60 -25.78
N ASP A 380 9.35 -24.73 -27.07
CA ASP A 380 10.15 -24.17 -28.15
C ASP A 380 10.00 -22.64 -28.15
N VAL A 381 11.10 -21.90 -28.11
CA VAL A 381 11.05 -20.43 -28.10
C VAL A 381 10.83 -19.79 -29.48
N LEU A 382 10.74 -20.59 -30.54
CA LEU A 382 10.28 -20.14 -31.87
C LEU A 382 8.75 -20.18 -32.01
N ASP A 383 8.04 -20.86 -31.10
CA ASP A 383 6.58 -20.88 -31.06
C ASP A 383 6.04 -19.51 -30.61
N ALA A 384 5.79 -18.65 -31.59
CA ALA A 384 5.26 -17.31 -31.39
C ALA A 384 3.81 -17.27 -30.84
N ASN A 385 3.15 -18.43 -30.66
CA ASN A 385 1.83 -18.50 -30.05
C ASN A 385 1.93 -18.44 -28.51
N SER A 386 2.44 -17.32 -27.99
CA SER A 386 2.69 -17.12 -26.56
C SER A 386 1.42 -17.24 -25.72
N GLY A 387 0.26 -16.82 -26.27
CA GLY A 387 -1.02 -16.73 -25.58
C GLY A 387 -1.10 -15.61 -24.53
N LEU A 388 -0.01 -14.85 -24.33
CA LEU A 388 0.07 -13.77 -23.35
C LEU A 388 -0.53 -12.47 -23.94
N PRO A 389 -1.31 -11.68 -23.19
CA PRO A 389 -1.80 -10.39 -23.67
C PRO A 389 -0.65 -9.42 -24.01
N PRO A 390 -0.66 -8.72 -25.15
CA PRO A 390 0.42 -7.79 -25.51
C PRO A 390 0.68 -6.67 -24.49
N ALA A 391 -0.35 -6.25 -23.74
CA ALA A 391 -0.21 -5.30 -22.63
C ALA A 391 0.56 -5.90 -21.44
N GLU A 392 0.42 -7.20 -21.19
CA GLU A 392 1.10 -7.92 -20.11
C GLU A 392 2.57 -8.18 -20.48
N GLU A 393 2.84 -8.59 -21.72
CA GLU A 393 4.19 -8.61 -22.29
C GLU A 393 4.88 -7.24 -22.15
N ALA A 394 4.21 -6.18 -22.60
CA ALA A 394 4.71 -4.81 -22.51
C ALA A 394 4.98 -4.39 -21.05
N TYR A 395 4.13 -4.79 -20.10
CA TYR A 395 4.32 -4.55 -18.67
C TYR A 395 5.57 -5.25 -18.12
N HIS A 396 5.74 -6.56 -18.32
CA HIS A 396 6.86 -7.28 -17.71
C HIS A 396 8.22 -6.89 -18.31
N VAL A 397 8.29 -6.64 -19.62
CA VAL A 397 9.50 -6.10 -20.28
C VAL A 397 9.84 -4.71 -19.72
N SER A 398 8.83 -3.84 -19.61
CA SER A 398 9.03 -2.48 -19.09
C SER A 398 9.46 -2.47 -17.62
N ARG A 399 8.81 -3.28 -16.78
CA ARG A 399 9.17 -3.45 -15.36
C ARG A 399 10.62 -3.90 -15.23
N SER A 400 11.07 -4.87 -16.00
CA SER A 400 12.46 -5.37 -15.88
C SER A 400 13.49 -4.31 -16.28
N ALA A 401 13.22 -3.55 -17.35
CA ALA A 401 14.05 -2.41 -17.74
C ALA A 401 14.16 -1.34 -16.63
N ILE A 402 13.06 -1.08 -15.90
CA ILE A 402 13.06 -0.19 -14.72
C ILE A 402 13.90 -0.78 -13.58
N VAL A 403 13.75 -2.07 -13.25
CA VAL A 403 14.56 -2.72 -12.18
C VAL A 403 16.05 -2.68 -12.52
N SER A 404 16.41 -2.94 -13.78
CA SER A 404 17.79 -2.87 -14.27
C SER A 404 18.38 -1.45 -14.14
N PHE A 405 17.64 -0.44 -14.61
CA PHE A 405 18.02 0.98 -14.47
C PHE A 405 18.21 1.40 -13.01
N LEU A 406 17.29 1.01 -12.12
CA LEU A 406 17.36 1.34 -10.69
C LEU A 406 18.51 0.60 -9.98
N SER A 407 18.77 -0.66 -10.34
CA SER A 407 19.87 -1.45 -9.77
C SER A 407 21.24 -0.88 -10.16
N ALA A 408 21.38 -0.34 -11.38
CA ALA A 408 22.59 0.36 -11.82
C ALA A 408 22.92 1.64 -11.00
N LEU A 409 21.97 2.17 -10.21
CA LEU A 409 22.20 3.27 -9.27
C LEU A 409 22.74 2.82 -7.90
N SER A 410 22.94 1.52 -7.71
CA SER A 410 23.52 0.91 -6.50
C SER A 410 24.32 -0.35 -6.85
N PRO A 411 25.41 -0.23 -7.63
CA PRO A 411 26.23 -1.38 -8.06
C PRO A 411 26.77 -2.19 -6.87
N LEU A 412 27.08 -3.46 -7.12
CA LEU A 412 27.78 -4.32 -6.17
C LEU A 412 29.26 -3.91 -6.03
N ARG A 413 29.78 -3.99 -4.81
CA ARG A 413 31.21 -3.89 -4.48
C ARG A 413 31.86 -5.27 -4.46
N ASP A 414 33.19 -5.31 -4.38
CA ASP A 414 34.00 -6.54 -4.24
C ASP A 414 33.62 -7.43 -3.04
N ASP A 415 33.03 -6.83 -1.98
CA ASP A 415 32.49 -7.55 -0.82
C ASP A 415 31.04 -8.03 -1.02
N GLY A 416 30.50 -7.91 -2.24
CA GLY A 416 29.13 -8.28 -2.62
C GLY A 416 28.05 -7.38 -2.02
N GLU A 417 28.41 -6.23 -1.43
CA GLU A 417 27.45 -5.27 -0.90
C GLU A 417 27.06 -4.23 -1.97
N HIS A 418 25.76 -3.93 -2.10
CA HIS A 418 25.29 -2.81 -2.91
C HIS A 418 25.79 -1.49 -2.34
N ALA A 419 26.30 -0.61 -3.21
CA ALA A 419 26.74 0.73 -2.84
C ALA A 419 26.00 1.78 -3.69
N PRO A 420 25.00 2.48 -3.13
CA PRO A 420 24.37 3.61 -3.80
C PRO A 420 25.40 4.67 -4.18
N LEU A 421 25.31 5.18 -5.40
CA LEU A 421 26.33 6.07 -5.98
C LEU A 421 26.57 7.32 -5.10
N SER A 422 27.83 7.74 -4.98
CA SER A 422 28.20 8.96 -4.25
C SER A 422 27.87 10.25 -5.01
N THR A 423 27.72 10.15 -6.34
CA THR A 423 27.36 11.23 -7.25
C THR A 423 26.51 10.64 -8.38
N LEU A 424 25.57 11.42 -8.93
CA LEU A 424 24.80 11.01 -10.10
C LEU A 424 25.58 11.38 -11.39
N PRO A 425 25.57 10.53 -12.44
CA PRO A 425 26.13 10.91 -13.74
C PRO A 425 25.36 12.10 -14.36
N ASP A 426 26.07 12.99 -15.04
CA ASP A 426 25.46 14.20 -15.63
C ASP A 426 24.35 13.86 -16.64
N ASN A 427 24.53 12.80 -17.42
CA ASN A 427 23.56 12.30 -18.41
C ASN A 427 22.44 11.40 -17.83
N LEU A 428 22.31 11.31 -16.50
CA LEU A 428 21.35 10.38 -15.89
C LEU A 428 19.89 10.74 -16.19
N LEU A 429 19.57 12.04 -16.28
CA LEU A 429 18.21 12.48 -16.62
C LEU A 429 17.88 12.23 -18.09
N ASP A 430 18.85 12.38 -18.99
CA ASP A 430 18.69 12.02 -20.41
C ASP A 430 18.44 10.52 -20.57
N ARG A 431 19.23 9.68 -19.87
CA ARG A 431 19.05 8.22 -19.83
C ARG A 431 17.71 7.79 -19.21
N LEU A 432 17.20 8.53 -18.23
CA LEU A 432 15.87 8.31 -17.66
C LEU A 432 14.77 8.66 -18.67
N GLN A 433 14.92 9.77 -19.40
CA GLN A 433 13.96 10.19 -20.43
C GLN A 433 14.00 9.25 -21.65
N GLU A 434 15.18 8.80 -22.07
CA GLU A 434 15.37 7.77 -23.09
C GLU A 434 14.67 6.46 -22.69
N LEU A 435 14.89 5.99 -21.45
CA LEU A 435 14.19 4.84 -20.89
C LEU A 435 12.66 5.04 -21.00
N ILE A 436 12.12 6.10 -20.39
CA ILE A 436 10.67 6.41 -20.38
C ILE A 436 10.08 6.42 -21.80
N THR A 437 10.81 6.96 -22.77
CA THR A 437 10.36 7.07 -24.17
C THR A 437 10.36 5.71 -24.88
N ASN A 438 11.25 4.81 -24.50
CA ASN A 438 11.45 3.50 -25.14
C ASN A 438 10.72 2.33 -24.45
N LEU A 439 10.12 2.52 -23.26
CA LEU A 439 9.35 1.47 -22.56
C LEU A 439 8.13 1.03 -23.38
N PRO A 440 7.95 -0.28 -23.66
CA PRO A 440 6.73 -0.80 -24.30
C PRO A 440 5.42 -0.39 -23.60
N ALA A 441 5.42 -0.29 -22.27
CA ALA A 441 4.28 0.18 -21.47
C ALA A 441 3.91 1.65 -21.72
N GLY A 442 4.82 2.44 -22.29
CA GLY A 442 4.62 3.83 -22.70
C GLY A 442 3.84 4.01 -24.02
N ARG A 443 3.60 2.93 -24.77
CA ARG A 443 2.89 3.01 -26.06
C ARG A 443 1.43 3.46 -25.86
N PRO A 444 0.88 4.32 -26.75
CA PRO A 444 -0.51 4.80 -26.63
C PRO A 444 -1.57 3.68 -26.56
N GLU A 445 -1.30 2.54 -27.20
CA GLU A 445 -2.14 1.33 -27.20
C GLU A 445 -2.38 0.74 -25.79
N TYR A 446 -1.50 1.00 -24.82
CA TYR A 446 -1.62 0.50 -23.43
C TYR A 446 -1.95 1.59 -22.40
N ALA A 447 -2.24 2.83 -22.82
CA ALA A 447 -2.55 3.94 -21.90
C ALA A 447 -3.80 3.69 -21.02
N THR A 448 -4.70 2.82 -21.46
CA THR A 448 -5.90 2.38 -20.71
C THR A 448 -5.63 1.20 -19.76
N ASP A 449 -4.54 0.45 -19.92
CA ASP A 449 -4.18 -0.62 -19.00
C ASP A 449 -3.75 -0.08 -17.62
N ALA A 450 -4.02 -0.85 -16.56
CA ALA A 450 -3.70 -0.48 -15.19
C ALA A 450 -2.22 -0.73 -14.84
N ALA A 451 -1.66 -1.86 -15.28
CA ALA A 451 -0.30 -2.27 -14.94
C ALA A 451 0.73 -1.43 -15.70
N CYS A 452 0.60 -1.27 -17.02
CA CYS A 452 1.46 -0.42 -17.84
C CYS A 452 1.49 1.03 -17.32
N ARG A 453 0.33 1.63 -17.07
CA ARG A 453 0.25 3.00 -16.52
C ARG A 453 0.93 3.13 -15.16
N SER A 454 0.82 2.12 -14.29
CA SER A 454 1.40 2.18 -12.94
C SER A 454 2.92 2.39 -12.95
N LEU A 455 3.62 1.77 -13.90
CA LEU A 455 5.08 1.92 -14.08
C LEU A 455 5.45 3.35 -14.52
N LEU A 456 4.72 3.92 -15.49
CA LEU A 456 4.91 5.30 -15.95
C LEU A 456 4.61 6.30 -14.82
N GLU A 457 3.61 5.99 -14.00
CA GLU A 457 3.24 6.79 -12.85
C GLU A 457 4.32 6.81 -11.75
N ASP A 458 4.98 5.68 -11.46
CA ASP A 458 6.14 5.64 -10.55
C ASP A 458 7.33 6.44 -11.11
N LEU A 459 7.54 6.35 -12.43
CA LEU A 459 8.61 7.04 -13.15
C LEU A 459 8.42 8.56 -13.13
N CYS A 460 7.35 9.07 -13.72
CA CYS A 460 7.17 10.48 -14.08
C CYS A 460 5.74 11.02 -13.87
N GLY A 461 4.88 10.31 -13.14
CA GLY A 461 3.54 10.80 -12.80
C GLY A 461 3.53 12.07 -11.93
N ALA A 462 2.44 12.84 -11.93
CA ALA A 462 2.30 14.04 -11.11
C ALA A 462 2.25 13.72 -9.59
N ASP A 463 2.82 14.60 -8.76
CA ASP A 463 2.85 14.47 -7.29
C ASP A 463 1.46 14.12 -6.70
N PRO A 464 1.33 13.10 -5.84
CA PRO A 464 2.37 12.38 -5.09
C PRO A 464 3.09 11.23 -5.84
N LYS A 465 2.85 11.06 -7.15
CA LYS A 465 3.49 10.05 -8.01
C LYS A 465 4.84 10.57 -8.55
N GLY A 466 5.45 9.91 -9.54
CA GLY A 466 6.69 10.36 -10.21
C GLY A 466 7.93 10.38 -9.32
N GLN A 467 7.93 9.56 -8.27
CA GLN A 467 8.92 9.63 -7.21
C GLN A 467 10.31 9.17 -7.67
N ILE A 468 10.43 8.41 -8.78
CA ILE A 468 11.73 8.11 -9.39
C ILE A 468 12.33 9.38 -9.99
N SER A 469 11.59 10.10 -10.84
CA SER A 469 12.07 11.38 -11.41
C SER A 469 12.38 12.41 -10.34
N MET A 470 11.55 12.52 -9.29
CA MET A 470 11.82 13.44 -8.17
C MET A 470 13.01 13.00 -7.30
N ALA A 471 13.29 11.70 -7.18
CA ALA A 471 14.48 11.21 -6.48
C ALA A 471 15.78 11.56 -7.23
N LEU A 472 15.73 11.66 -8.56
CA LEU A 472 16.90 11.82 -9.43
C LEU A 472 17.11 13.25 -9.93
N SER A 473 16.09 14.11 -9.95
CA SER A 473 16.17 15.50 -10.41
C SER A 473 17.03 16.43 -9.54
N ASN A 474 17.42 16.01 -8.34
CA ASN A 474 18.28 16.79 -7.46
C ASN A 474 19.13 15.87 -6.55
N LEU A 475 20.45 16.05 -6.57
CA LEU A 475 21.40 15.30 -5.74
C LEU A 475 21.06 15.38 -4.23
N THR A 476 20.46 16.48 -3.78
CA THR A 476 19.96 16.66 -2.40
C THR A 476 18.80 15.71 -2.08
N PHE A 477 17.89 15.49 -3.02
CA PHE A 477 16.77 14.56 -2.86
C PHE A 477 17.26 13.12 -2.93
N TYR A 478 18.14 12.82 -3.89
CA TYR A 478 18.81 11.53 -3.99
C TYR A 478 19.55 11.18 -2.69
N HIS A 479 20.36 12.09 -2.15
CA HIS A 479 21.12 11.84 -0.92
C HIS A 479 20.28 11.82 0.37
N ARG A 480 19.19 12.60 0.46
CA ARG A 480 18.29 12.58 1.63
C ARG A 480 17.42 11.33 1.69
N TRP A 481 16.85 10.91 0.57
CA TRP A 481 15.86 9.82 0.55
C TRP A 481 15.90 8.95 -0.70
N GLY A 482 16.22 9.49 -1.88
CA GLY A 482 16.17 8.76 -3.15
C GLY A 482 17.02 7.48 -3.16
N LYS A 483 18.28 7.53 -2.73
CA LYS A 483 19.20 6.37 -2.62
C LYS A 483 18.73 5.27 -1.65
N HIS A 484 17.73 5.56 -0.82
CA HIS A 484 17.11 4.62 0.11
C HIS A 484 15.78 4.09 -0.44
N TYR A 485 14.97 4.98 -1.04
CA TYR A 485 13.71 4.68 -1.71
C TYR A 485 13.88 3.81 -2.97
N LEU A 486 14.75 4.22 -3.89
CA LEU A 486 14.94 3.54 -5.18
C LEU A 486 15.42 2.08 -5.01
N ALA A 487 16.27 1.84 -4.00
CA ALA A 487 16.70 0.49 -3.61
C ALA A 487 15.55 -0.37 -3.04
N SER A 488 14.60 0.24 -2.33
CA SER A 488 13.38 -0.42 -1.82
C SER A 488 12.39 -0.71 -2.95
N LEU A 489 12.29 0.19 -3.94
CA LEU A 489 11.40 0.07 -5.09
C LEU A 489 11.88 -1.00 -6.10
N ALA A 490 13.19 -1.01 -6.39
CA ALA A 490 13.80 -2.03 -7.25
C ALA A 490 13.60 -3.45 -6.70
N GLY A 491 13.78 -3.64 -5.38
CA GLY A 491 13.50 -4.91 -4.71
C GLY A 491 12.03 -5.35 -4.85
N ALA A 492 11.08 -4.43 -4.69
CA ALA A 492 9.65 -4.71 -4.84
C ALA A 492 9.24 -5.08 -6.27
N HIS A 493 9.76 -4.41 -7.29
CA HIS A 493 9.47 -4.77 -8.69
C HIS A 493 10.19 -6.04 -9.15
N SER A 494 11.40 -6.31 -8.66
CA SER A 494 12.10 -7.58 -8.90
C SER A 494 11.31 -8.75 -8.30
N ARG A 495 11.03 -8.68 -6.99
CA ARG A 495 10.33 -9.73 -6.23
C ARG A 495 8.80 -9.69 -6.38
N GLN A 496 8.25 -8.74 -7.15
CA GLN A 496 6.82 -8.58 -7.44
C GLN A 496 5.93 -8.62 -6.19
N ILE A 497 6.31 -7.82 -5.19
CA ILE A 497 5.64 -7.73 -3.88
C ILE A 497 5.26 -6.29 -3.56
N CYS A 498 4.06 -6.10 -3.03
CA CYS A 498 3.63 -4.80 -2.52
C CYS A 498 4.40 -4.50 -1.22
N ASN A 499 5.25 -3.46 -1.22
CA ASN A 499 6.00 -3.02 -0.03
C ASN A 499 5.61 -1.60 0.44
N SER A 500 4.79 -0.89 -0.33
CA SER A 500 4.45 0.52 -0.18
C SER A 500 3.02 0.78 -0.65
N PHE A 501 2.35 1.74 -0.01
CA PHE A 501 1.00 2.21 -0.38
C PHE A 501 1.02 3.46 -1.27
N LYS A 502 2.19 4.06 -1.47
CA LYS A 502 2.35 5.36 -2.11
C LYS A 502 2.49 5.24 -3.63
N ASP A 503 3.12 4.16 -4.06
CA ASP A 503 3.75 4.02 -5.37
C ASP A 503 2.86 3.08 -6.22
N PRO A 504 2.21 3.58 -7.30
CA PRO A 504 1.25 2.83 -8.10
C PRO A 504 1.68 1.45 -8.58
N GLY A 505 2.94 1.23 -8.96
CA GLY A 505 3.40 -0.06 -9.45
C GLY A 505 3.40 -1.15 -8.38
N PRO A 506 4.05 -0.95 -7.22
CA PRO A 506 3.95 -1.86 -6.08
C PRO A 506 2.52 -2.16 -5.60
N LEU A 507 1.57 -1.23 -5.79
CA LEU A 507 0.16 -1.44 -5.47
C LEU A 507 -0.56 -2.44 -6.40
N MET A 508 -0.01 -2.77 -7.56
CA MET A 508 -0.57 -3.80 -8.44
C MET A 508 -0.31 -5.22 -7.91
N TYR A 509 0.75 -5.43 -7.12
CA TYR A 509 1.06 -6.74 -6.55
C TYR A 509 0.07 -7.10 -5.43
N GLY A 510 -0.51 -8.30 -5.50
CA GLY A 510 -1.53 -8.75 -4.55
C GLY A 510 -2.93 -8.17 -4.73
N ILE A 511 -3.18 -7.33 -5.75
CA ILE A 511 -4.51 -6.75 -6.01
C ILE A 511 -5.62 -7.80 -6.24
N ASN A 512 -5.24 -8.98 -6.76
CA ASN A 512 -6.14 -10.12 -7.00
C ASN A 512 -6.12 -11.17 -5.88
N SER A 513 -5.26 -11.03 -4.87
CA SER A 513 -5.09 -12.02 -3.79
C SER A 513 -6.05 -11.76 -2.62
N PRO A 514 -7.08 -12.59 -2.41
CA PRO A 514 -8.07 -12.34 -1.36
C PRO A 514 -7.47 -12.51 0.04
N LEU A 515 -6.52 -13.44 0.20
CA LEU A 515 -5.83 -13.69 1.46
C LEU A 515 -4.89 -12.55 1.82
N PHE A 516 -4.07 -12.04 0.89
CA PHE A 516 -3.19 -10.90 1.13
C PHE A 516 -3.99 -9.66 1.56
N ILE A 517 -5.08 -9.35 0.84
CA ILE A 517 -5.98 -8.24 1.15
C ILE A 517 -6.57 -8.41 2.56
N ALA A 518 -7.10 -9.59 2.88
CA ALA A 518 -7.64 -9.89 4.21
C ALA A 518 -6.59 -9.89 5.34
N CYS A 519 -5.30 -10.10 5.04
CA CYS A 519 -4.22 -9.95 6.01
C CYS A 519 -3.85 -8.47 6.22
N ARG A 520 -3.65 -7.71 5.13
CA ARG A 520 -3.37 -6.27 5.15
C ARG A 520 -4.45 -5.50 5.92
N ASP A 521 -5.72 -5.71 5.58
CA ASP A 521 -6.83 -4.95 6.16
C ASP A 521 -7.00 -5.24 7.67
N ARG A 522 -6.63 -6.45 8.13
CA ARG A 522 -6.54 -6.77 9.56
C ARG A 522 -5.37 -6.06 10.25
N LEU A 523 -4.21 -5.97 9.59
CA LEU A 523 -3.02 -5.28 10.12
C LEU A 523 -3.24 -3.77 10.25
N ASP A 524 -3.81 -3.13 9.22
CA ASP A 524 -4.15 -1.70 9.27
C ASP A 524 -5.26 -1.42 10.31
N THR A 525 -6.27 -2.29 10.42
CA THR A 525 -7.29 -2.20 11.48
C THR A 525 -6.67 -2.35 12.88
N ALA A 526 -5.71 -3.27 13.06
CA ALA A 526 -5.01 -3.43 14.32
C ALA A 526 -4.21 -2.16 14.67
N PHE A 527 -3.44 -1.60 13.72
CA PHE A 527 -2.68 -0.36 13.89
C PHE A 527 -3.57 0.81 14.31
N ASP A 528 -4.67 1.07 13.59
CA ASP A 528 -5.57 2.18 13.90
C ASP A 528 -6.38 2.00 15.21
N SER A 529 -6.52 0.75 15.68
CA SER A 529 -7.16 0.43 16.96
C SER A 529 -6.24 0.59 18.17
N LEU A 530 -4.93 0.45 17.99
CA LEU A 530 -3.95 0.48 19.09
C LEU A 530 -3.83 1.89 19.71
N PRO A 531 -3.60 1.99 21.03
CA PRO A 531 -3.34 3.27 21.67
C PRO A 531 -2.03 3.86 21.12
N ALA A 532 -2.06 5.16 20.80
CA ALA A 532 -0.87 5.87 20.33
C ALA A 532 0.30 5.75 21.32
N PRO A 533 1.55 5.63 20.84
CA PRO A 533 2.71 5.56 21.69
C PRO A 533 2.84 6.82 22.55
N LYS A 534 3.42 6.67 23.74
CA LYS A 534 3.67 7.78 24.67
C LYS A 534 4.99 8.45 24.25
N PRO A 535 5.01 9.76 23.92
CA PRO A 535 6.24 10.48 23.58
C PRO A 535 7.38 10.28 24.59
N SER A 536 8.51 9.71 24.15
CA SER A 536 9.74 9.65 24.94
C SER A 536 10.46 10.99 25.02
N ASN A 537 10.37 11.80 23.97
CA ASN A 537 11.20 12.99 23.76
C ASN A 537 10.47 14.26 24.22
N ILE A 538 10.30 14.39 25.53
CA ILE A 538 9.56 15.51 26.15
C ILE A 538 10.48 16.73 26.31
N VAL A 539 10.33 17.72 25.41
CA VAL A 539 11.02 19.02 25.48
C VAL A 539 10.00 20.16 25.49
N GLY A 540 9.61 20.59 26.69
CA GLY A 540 8.76 21.78 26.91
C GLY A 540 7.28 21.50 27.21
N PRO A 541 6.50 22.54 27.57
CA PRO A 541 5.17 22.40 28.19
C PRO A 541 4.01 22.16 27.21
N TYR A 542 4.27 21.93 25.92
CA TYR A 542 3.23 21.79 24.89
C TYR A 542 3.02 20.33 24.48
N THR A 543 2.09 19.64 25.16
CA THR A 543 1.63 18.32 24.74
C THR A 543 0.27 18.39 24.05
N SER A 544 0.18 17.84 22.83
CA SER A 544 -1.08 17.52 22.17
C SER A 544 -1.27 16.00 22.16
N HIS A 545 -2.49 15.51 22.36
CA HIS A 545 -2.75 14.06 22.34
C HIS A 545 -2.78 13.55 20.89
N ILE A 546 -1.68 12.94 20.47
CA ILE A 546 -1.55 12.20 19.22
C ILE A 546 -2.52 11.00 19.22
N ARG A 547 -3.03 10.65 18.04
CA ARG A 547 -3.81 9.43 17.76
C ARG A 547 -3.25 8.78 16.50
N MET A 548 -3.15 7.45 16.44
CA MET A 548 -2.58 6.79 15.25
C MET A 548 -3.42 7.02 14.00
N SER A 549 -4.74 6.92 14.15
CA SER A 549 -5.72 7.37 13.16
C SER A 549 -5.74 8.87 12.87
N SER A 550 -4.73 9.67 13.26
CA SER A 550 -4.48 11.01 12.71
C SER A 550 -3.31 11.08 11.71
N TYR A 551 -2.45 10.05 11.66
CA TYR A 551 -1.52 9.84 10.55
C TYR A 551 -2.24 9.25 9.34
N ASN A 552 -3.17 8.32 9.55
CA ASN A 552 -4.02 7.71 8.52
C ASN A 552 -5.29 8.55 8.19
N ARG A 553 -5.19 9.90 8.09
CA ARG A 553 -6.39 10.77 8.15
C ARG A 553 -6.54 11.84 7.06
N SER A 554 -7.36 11.52 6.06
CA SER A 554 -8.10 12.50 5.25
C SER A 554 -9.32 13.03 6.02
N SER A 555 -9.15 14.09 6.83
CA SER A 555 -10.27 14.70 7.58
C SER A 555 -11.18 15.56 6.68
N ASN A 556 -12.47 15.53 7.02
CA ASN A 556 -13.61 15.93 6.16
C ASN A 556 -13.54 17.34 5.58
N PRO A 557 -14.20 17.60 4.42
CA PRO A 557 -14.44 18.94 3.91
C PRO A 557 -15.35 19.77 4.85
N CYS A 558 -14.75 20.67 5.64
CA CYS A 558 -15.46 21.66 6.47
C CYS A 558 -14.77 23.04 6.45
N PHE A 559 -15.53 24.11 6.73
CA PHE A 559 -15.00 25.48 6.91
C PHE A 559 -14.95 25.87 8.39
N ALA A 560 -14.05 26.78 8.77
CA ALA A 560 -14.04 27.35 10.12
C ALA A 560 -15.26 28.26 10.35
N GLY A 561 -15.82 28.26 11.56
CA GLY A 561 -17.03 29.05 11.89
C GLY A 561 -16.94 30.58 11.75
N CYS A 562 -15.73 31.11 11.50
CA CYS A 562 -15.46 32.53 11.26
C CYS A 562 -15.50 32.92 9.77
N SER A 563 -15.31 31.98 8.83
CA SER A 563 -15.35 32.25 7.39
C SER A 563 -16.69 32.86 6.98
N THR A 564 -16.66 33.84 6.09
CA THR A 564 -17.86 34.52 5.57
C THR A 564 -18.48 33.75 4.40
N VAL A 565 -19.78 33.87 4.19
CA VAL A 565 -20.52 33.35 3.02
C VAL A 565 -21.39 34.46 2.46
N VAL A 566 -21.44 34.56 1.13
CA VAL A 566 -22.29 35.54 0.42
C VAL A 566 -23.73 35.03 0.37
N LEU A 567 -24.66 35.87 0.84
CA LEU A 567 -26.09 35.64 0.72
C LEU A 567 -26.58 36.05 -0.67
N ALA A 568 -27.62 35.36 -1.15
CA ALA A 568 -28.33 35.83 -2.33
C ALA A 568 -29.21 37.04 -1.96
N PRO A 569 -29.40 38.02 -2.87
CA PRO A 569 -30.25 39.17 -2.60
C PRO A 569 -31.68 38.72 -2.25
N SER A 570 -32.26 39.37 -1.25
CA SER A 570 -33.67 39.27 -0.88
C SER A 570 -34.40 40.55 -1.30
N SER A 571 -35.74 40.52 -1.32
CA SER A 571 -36.57 41.68 -1.68
C SER A 571 -36.41 42.91 -0.76
N THR A 572 -35.60 42.82 0.30
CA THR A 572 -35.27 43.91 1.23
C THR A 572 -33.76 44.00 1.55
N GLY A 573 -32.91 43.25 0.85
CA GLY A 573 -31.48 43.11 1.16
C GLY A 573 -30.58 43.91 0.24
N LYS A 574 -29.39 44.31 0.74
CA LYS A 574 -28.32 44.82 -0.13
C LYS A 574 -27.68 43.65 -0.89
N GLU A 575 -27.36 43.88 -2.15
CA GLU A 575 -26.59 42.93 -2.95
C GLU A 575 -25.19 42.72 -2.34
N GLY A 576 -24.68 41.48 -2.38
CA GLY A 576 -23.38 41.13 -1.79
C GLY A 576 -23.34 41.05 -0.25
N GLU A 577 -24.47 41.01 0.47
CA GLU A 577 -24.47 40.82 1.93
C GLU A 577 -23.72 39.53 2.33
N THR A 578 -22.78 39.65 3.29
CA THR A 578 -22.01 38.50 3.80
C THR A 578 -22.26 38.24 5.29
N ILE A 579 -22.35 36.97 5.66
CA ILE A 579 -22.44 36.55 7.06
C ILE A 579 -21.40 35.47 7.40
N ARG A 580 -20.97 35.39 8.66
CA ARG A 580 -20.11 34.28 9.11
C ARG A 580 -20.88 32.95 9.02
N ILE A 581 -20.25 31.90 8.49
CA ILE A 581 -20.87 30.60 8.18
C ILE A 581 -21.58 29.97 9.39
N GLY A 582 -21.06 30.16 10.61
CA GLY A 582 -21.72 29.71 11.84
C GLY A 582 -23.07 30.38 12.16
N ARG A 583 -23.44 31.44 11.45
CA ARG A 583 -24.77 32.10 11.50
C ARG A 583 -25.76 31.57 10.46
N LEU A 584 -25.33 30.85 9.41
CA LEU A 584 -26.26 30.26 8.43
C LEU A 584 -27.28 29.34 9.09
N ARG A 585 -28.53 29.39 8.64
CA ARG A 585 -29.64 28.54 9.08
C ARG A 585 -30.46 28.10 7.87
N ALA A 586 -31.23 27.03 8.03
CA ALA A 586 -32.13 26.57 6.98
C ALA A 586 -33.13 27.67 6.57
N GLY A 587 -33.46 27.73 5.28
CA GLY A 587 -34.29 28.77 4.67
C GLY A 587 -33.52 30.04 4.25
N MET A 588 -32.30 30.28 4.74
CA MET A 588 -31.44 31.35 4.20
C MET A 588 -31.00 31.00 2.77
N ARG A 589 -30.98 31.98 1.85
CA ARG A 589 -30.52 31.77 0.48
C ARG A 589 -29.07 32.25 0.31
N VAL A 590 -28.24 31.41 -0.28
CA VAL A 590 -26.82 31.67 -0.55
C VAL A 590 -26.55 31.79 -2.05
N HIS A 591 -25.49 32.51 -2.39
CA HIS A 591 -25.02 32.64 -3.76
C HIS A 591 -24.26 31.38 -4.20
N THR A 592 -24.60 30.84 -5.38
CA THR A 592 -23.98 29.64 -6.00
C THR A 592 -23.68 29.94 -7.48
N PRO A 593 -22.76 29.21 -8.13
CA PRO A 593 -22.46 29.36 -9.57
C PRO A 593 -23.68 29.23 -10.48
N LYS A 594 -24.68 28.43 -10.10
CA LYS A 594 -25.92 28.22 -10.87
C LYS A 594 -27.12 28.99 -10.26
N GLY A 595 -26.84 30.06 -9.52
CA GLY A 595 -27.84 31.00 -8.97
C GLY A 595 -28.32 30.69 -7.54
N PRO A 596 -29.20 31.52 -6.96
CA PRO A 596 -29.59 31.45 -5.53
C PRO A 596 -30.22 30.13 -5.06
N ARG A 597 -29.54 29.40 -4.17
CA ARG A 597 -30.04 28.17 -3.52
C ARG A 597 -30.31 28.38 -2.03
N ALA A 598 -31.37 27.79 -1.50
CA ALA A 598 -31.67 27.80 -0.07
C ALA A 598 -30.81 26.78 0.69
N VAL A 599 -30.43 27.10 1.92
CA VAL A 599 -29.82 26.15 2.86
C VAL A 599 -30.91 25.22 3.41
N VAL A 600 -30.67 23.91 3.38
CA VAL A 600 -31.55 22.88 3.97
C VAL A 600 -31.05 22.46 5.35
N ALA A 601 -29.74 22.30 5.53
CA ALA A 601 -29.15 21.99 6.83
C ALA A 601 -27.74 22.58 6.98
N VAL A 602 -27.34 22.78 8.24
CA VAL A 602 -25.98 23.21 8.61
C VAL A 602 -25.42 22.22 9.61
N LEU A 603 -24.49 21.38 9.16
CA LEU A 603 -23.75 20.46 10.03
C LEU A 603 -22.67 21.26 10.77
N LYS A 604 -22.74 21.24 12.11
CA LYS A 604 -21.75 21.83 12.99
C LYS A 604 -21.01 20.72 13.74
N THR A 605 -19.69 20.68 13.62
CA THR A 605 -18.82 19.72 14.32
C THR A 605 -17.85 20.46 15.24
N PRO A 606 -17.90 20.27 16.57
CA PRO A 606 -16.94 20.85 17.50
C PRO A 606 -15.58 20.15 17.41
N VAL A 607 -14.50 20.91 17.24
CA VAL A 607 -13.13 20.37 17.06
C VAL A 607 -12.09 21.08 17.93
N ARG A 608 -10.96 20.41 18.19
CA ARG A 608 -9.83 20.89 18.99
C ARG A 608 -8.51 20.48 18.34
N GLN A 609 -7.64 21.45 18.08
CA GLN A 609 -6.34 21.29 17.41
C GLN A 609 -6.43 20.65 16.01
N GLU A 610 -7.54 20.86 15.30
CA GLU A 610 -7.75 20.40 13.93
C GLU A 610 -6.78 21.15 12.98
N ARG A 611 -6.15 20.44 12.04
CA ARG A 611 -5.31 21.09 11.02
C ARG A 611 -6.22 21.82 10.03
N MET A 612 -6.00 23.11 9.87
CA MET A 612 -6.70 23.95 8.89
C MET A 612 -5.67 24.69 8.02
N CYS A 613 -6.04 24.92 6.77
CA CYS A 613 -5.36 25.79 5.82
C CYS A 613 -5.90 27.23 5.94
N ALA A 614 -5.02 28.21 5.80
CA ALA A 614 -5.37 29.60 5.56
C ALA A 614 -5.06 29.94 4.08
N ILE A 615 -6.06 30.44 3.37
CA ILE A 615 -5.94 30.85 1.97
C ILE A 615 -6.24 32.34 1.91
N ASP A 616 -5.34 33.09 1.29
CA ASP A 616 -5.53 34.51 0.99
C ASP A 616 -6.33 34.62 -0.32
N THR A 617 -7.52 35.22 -0.25
CA THR A 617 -8.58 35.09 -1.27
C THR A 617 -9.18 36.43 -1.70
N SER A 618 -8.62 37.54 -1.22
CA SER A 618 -9.08 38.90 -1.51
C SER A 618 -7.96 39.90 -1.26
N GLU A 619 -7.87 40.95 -2.06
CA GLU A 619 -6.96 42.08 -1.84
C GLU A 619 -7.23 42.80 -0.50
N ASP A 620 -8.48 42.74 0.00
CA ASP A 620 -8.94 43.15 1.34
C ASP A 620 -8.21 42.47 2.54
N GLY A 621 -7.25 41.57 2.31
CA GLY A 621 -6.51 40.86 3.35
C GLY A 621 -7.33 39.86 4.18
N ARG A 622 -8.53 39.49 3.71
CA ARG A 622 -9.38 38.47 4.35
C ARG A 622 -8.92 37.07 3.94
N GLN A 623 -9.05 36.12 4.88
CA GLN A 623 -8.57 34.75 4.70
C GLN A 623 -9.70 33.72 4.82
N LEU A 624 -9.74 32.79 3.87
CA LEU A 624 -10.55 31.58 3.98
C LEU A 624 -9.83 30.55 4.86
N LEU A 625 -10.51 30.11 5.92
CA LEU A 625 -10.01 29.14 6.88
C LEU A 625 -10.77 27.81 6.72
N VAL A 626 -10.09 26.79 6.22
CA VAL A 626 -10.72 25.59 5.64
C VAL A 626 -9.90 24.32 5.92
N THR A 627 -10.53 23.15 6.00
CA THR A 627 -9.84 21.86 6.17
C THR A 627 -8.99 21.50 4.94
N PRO A 628 -7.82 20.85 5.08
CA PRO A 628 -6.89 20.55 3.98
C PRO A 628 -7.51 19.88 2.74
N TYR A 629 -8.49 18.99 2.93
CA TYR A 629 -9.16 18.21 1.88
C TYR A 629 -10.57 18.72 1.53
N HIS A 630 -10.79 20.03 1.56
CA HIS A 630 -12.06 20.62 1.11
C HIS A 630 -12.00 21.07 -0.35
N PRO A 631 -12.78 20.51 -1.29
CA PRO A 631 -12.79 21.01 -2.67
C PRO A 631 -13.19 22.49 -2.74
N ILE A 632 -12.31 23.31 -3.32
CA ILE A 632 -12.54 24.73 -3.57
C ILE A 632 -12.13 25.11 -5.00
N ALA A 633 -12.65 26.23 -5.52
CA ALA A 633 -12.16 26.87 -6.73
C ALA A 633 -11.87 28.36 -6.48
N LEU A 634 -10.69 28.82 -6.91
CA LEU A 634 -10.20 30.21 -6.75
C LEU A 634 -10.31 31.05 -8.04
N ASP A 635 -10.76 30.45 -9.13
CA ASP A 635 -10.88 31.06 -10.46
C ASP A 635 -12.02 32.10 -10.60
N GLY A 636 -12.75 32.37 -9.51
CA GLY A 636 -13.96 33.19 -9.48
C GLY A 636 -15.18 32.59 -10.21
N LYS A 637 -15.02 31.50 -10.96
CA LYS A 637 -16.03 30.91 -11.85
C LYS A 637 -16.60 29.57 -11.36
N GLY A 638 -15.86 28.85 -10.54
CA GLY A 638 -16.24 27.52 -10.03
C GLY A 638 -15.89 26.39 -11.00
N THR A 639 -14.87 26.57 -11.85
CA THR A 639 -14.52 25.62 -12.92
C THR A 639 -13.21 24.86 -12.66
N SER A 640 -12.23 25.46 -11.99
CA SER A 640 -10.95 24.84 -11.63
C SER A 640 -10.92 24.50 -10.13
N TRP A 641 -11.15 23.23 -9.80
CA TRP A 641 -11.25 22.73 -8.42
C TRP A 641 -9.93 22.14 -7.92
N ALA A 642 -9.55 22.48 -6.69
CA ALA A 642 -8.34 21.99 -6.01
C ALA A 642 -8.60 21.77 -4.50
N PHE A 643 -7.67 21.08 -3.83
CA PHE A 643 -7.68 20.98 -2.36
C PHE A 643 -6.79 22.05 -1.72
N PRO A 644 -7.18 22.68 -0.60
CA PRO A 644 -6.40 23.66 0.14
C PRO A 644 -4.95 23.26 0.44
N LYS A 645 -4.69 21.96 0.68
CA LYS A 645 -3.33 21.43 0.87
C LYS A 645 -2.38 21.67 -0.31
N ASP A 646 -2.92 21.78 -1.52
CA ASP A 646 -2.17 21.90 -2.77
C ASP A 646 -2.01 23.37 -3.19
N VAL A 647 -2.80 24.27 -2.59
CA VAL A 647 -2.88 25.69 -2.94
C VAL A 647 -2.24 26.60 -1.88
N THR A 648 -2.10 26.16 -0.63
CA THR A 648 -1.43 26.93 0.44
C THR A 648 -0.54 26.06 1.32
N GLN A 649 0.58 26.63 1.79
CA GLN A 649 1.40 26.01 2.85
C GLN A 649 1.12 26.64 4.24
N ARG A 650 0.14 27.55 4.36
CA ARG A 650 -0.19 28.24 5.63
C ARG A 650 -1.12 27.38 6.49
N TYR A 651 -0.55 26.55 7.35
CA TYR A 651 -1.30 25.68 8.28
C TYR A 651 -1.38 26.23 9.70
N PHE A 652 -2.46 25.91 10.43
CA PHE A 652 -2.61 26.22 11.85
C PHE A 652 -3.55 25.23 12.57
N ARG A 653 -3.48 25.19 13.91
CA ARG A 653 -4.23 24.26 14.78
C ARG A 653 -5.51 24.91 15.31
N TYR A 654 -6.63 24.74 14.61
CA TYR A 654 -7.91 25.35 14.95
C TYR A 654 -8.61 24.65 16.13
N THR A 655 -9.21 25.44 17.02
CA THR A 655 -10.07 24.94 18.11
C THR A 655 -11.35 25.77 18.15
N GLY A 656 -12.51 25.12 18.02
CA GLY A 656 -13.78 25.83 17.87
C GLY A 656 -14.88 24.93 17.29
N SER A 657 -15.42 25.32 16.15
CA SER A 657 -16.37 24.48 15.40
C SER A 657 -16.19 24.68 13.91
N ILE A 658 -16.14 23.57 13.19
CA ILE A 658 -16.14 23.54 11.73
C ILE A 658 -17.57 23.25 11.23
N TYR A 659 -17.86 23.72 10.01
CA TYR A 659 -19.19 23.71 9.43
C TYR A 659 -19.17 23.16 8.01
N SER A 660 -20.16 22.33 7.69
CA SER A 660 -20.48 21.89 6.33
C SER A 660 -21.96 22.16 6.06
N ILE A 661 -22.27 22.62 4.85
CA ILE A 661 -23.62 23.07 4.48
C ILE A 661 -24.27 22.00 3.59
N LEU A 662 -25.58 21.83 3.69
CA LEU A 662 -26.42 21.13 2.72
C LEU A 662 -27.38 22.16 2.11
N LEU A 663 -27.39 22.30 0.79
CA LEU A 663 -28.30 23.17 0.05
C LEU A 663 -29.60 22.43 -0.33
N GLN A 664 -30.55 23.13 -0.92
CA GLN A 664 -31.69 22.50 -1.61
C GLN A 664 -31.17 21.57 -2.71
N TRP A 665 -31.90 20.49 -2.99
CA TRP A 665 -31.52 19.58 -4.06
C TRP A 665 -31.52 20.30 -5.42
N ASP A 666 -30.59 19.88 -6.27
CA ASP A 666 -30.45 20.28 -7.66
C ASP A 666 -29.77 19.13 -8.42
N ALA A 667 -30.04 19.01 -9.72
CA ALA A 667 -29.40 18.04 -10.58
C ALA A 667 -28.01 18.49 -11.05
N ASP A 668 -27.74 19.80 -11.07
CA ASP A 668 -26.47 20.38 -11.48
C ASP A 668 -25.45 20.39 -10.33
N PRO A 669 -24.30 19.69 -10.43
CA PRO A 669 -23.28 19.64 -9.36
C PRO A 669 -22.72 21.01 -8.95
N ASP A 670 -22.67 21.97 -9.87
CA ASP A 670 -22.14 23.31 -9.57
C ASP A 670 -23.14 24.16 -8.78
N ALA A 671 -24.44 23.82 -8.80
CA ALA A 671 -25.44 24.44 -7.90
C ALA A 671 -25.18 24.10 -6.42
N HIS A 672 -24.37 23.08 -6.14
CA HIS A 672 -23.99 22.65 -4.80
C HIS A 672 -22.66 23.25 -4.31
N ALA A 673 -22.35 24.48 -4.73
CA ALA A 673 -21.20 25.26 -4.25
C ALA A 673 -21.65 26.60 -3.63
N ILE A 674 -20.88 27.13 -2.67
CA ILE A 674 -21.13 28.43 -2.03
C ILE A 674 -19.93 29.36 -2.17
N MET A 675 -20.19 30.66 -2.36
CA MET A 675 -19.15 31.68 -2.29
C MET A 675 -18.79 31.92 -0.82
N VAL A 676 -17.66 31.38 -0.39
CA VAL A 676 -17.20 31.32 1.00
C VAL A 676 -15.80 31.94 1.12
N GLY A 677 -15.73 33.09 1.80
CA GLY A 677 -14.49 33.82 2.03
C GLY A 677 -13.70 34.13 0.76
N GLY A 678 -14.38 34.49 -0.35
CA GLY A 678 -13.73 34.83 -1.63
C GLY A 678 -13.44 33.64 -2.57
N ALA A 679 -13.64 32.40 -2.11
CA ALA A 679 -13.54 31.20 -2.96
C ALA A 679 -14.91 30.56 -3.19
N TRP A 680 -15.06 29.80 -4.27
CA TRP A 680 -16.11 28.79 -4.35
C TRP A 680 -15.70 27.59 -3.50
N GLY A 681 -16.62 27.08 -2.68
CA GLY A 681 -16.40 25.88 -1.87
C GLY A 681 -17.58 24.92 -1.96
N VAL A 682 -17.30 23.62 -2.07
CA VAL A 682 -18.35 22.61 -2.28
C VAL A 682 -19.23 22.44 -1.04
N THR A 683 -20.47 21.97 -1.24
CA THR A 683 -21.42 21.65 -0.17
C THR A 683 -21.75 20.16 -0.16
N LEU A 684 -22.34 19.67 0.93
CA LEU A 684 -22.75 18.27 1.06
C LEU A 684 -23.89 17.97 0.08
N GLY A 685 -23.87 16.78 -0.51
CA GLY A 685 -24.91 16.28 -1.42
C GLY A 685 -24.73 16.69 -2.89
N HIS A 686 -23.53 17.11 -3.29
CA HIS A 686 -23.20 17.70 -4.58
C HIS A 686 -23.26 16.79 -5.84
N GLY A 687 -23.99 15.68 -5.79
CA GLY A 687 -24.26 14.78 -6.93
C GLY A 687 -23.11 13.87 -7.39
N LEU A 688 -21.84 14.31 -7.25
CA LEU A 688 -20.67 13.57 -7.75
C LEU A 688 -20.26 12.42 -6.80
N VAL A 689 -20.84 11.24 -7.04
CA VAL A 689 -20.69 10.03 -6.18
C VAL A 689 -19.69 8.99 -6.69
N ILE A 690 -19.29 9.06 -7.95
CA ILE A 690 -18.31 8.16 -8.61
C ILE A 690 -17.12 9.02 -9.07
N LYS A 691 -15.98 8.40 -9.44
CA LYS A 691 -14.89 9.10 -10.15
C LYS A 691 -15.43 9.70 -11.46
N SER A 692 -15.81 10.97 -11.40
CA SER A 692 -16.24 11.80 -12.53
C SER A 692 -15.05 12.54 -13.17
N GLU A 693 -15.32 13.27 -14.25
CA GLU A 693 -14.39 14.22 -14.89
C GLU A 693 -13.84 15.27 -13.91
N ASP A 694 -14.58 15.55 -12.82
CA ASP A 694 -14.07 16.26 -11.64
C ASP A 694 -13.74 15.27 -10.51
N PRO A 695 -12.48 14.80 -10.40
CA PRO A 695 -12.04 13.86 -9.36
C PRO A 695 -11.75 14.56 -8.02
N VAL A 696 -11.75 15.90 -7.97
CA VAL A 696 -11.47 16.67 -6.74
C VAL A 696 -12.74 16.78 -5.90
N ARG A 697 -13.89 17.03 -6.53
CA ARG A 697 -15.20 17.03 -5.86
C ARG A 697 -15.75 15.61 -5.63
N ALA A 698 -15.44 14.63 -6.48
CA ALA A 698 -16.02 13.27 -6.42
C ALA A 698 -15.89 12.58 -5.05
N HIS A 699 -17.02 12.23 -4.41
CA HIS A 699 -17.02 11.48 -3.15
C HIS A 699 -18.30 10.65 -2.95
N HIS A 700 -18.17 9.32 -2.84
CA HIS A 700 -19.27 8.36 -2.67
C HIS A 700 -20.38 8.76 -1.69
N PHE A 701 -20.07 8.95 -0.40
CA PHE A 701 -21.07 9.40 0.58
C PHE A 701 -21.36 10.92 0.53
N LEU A 702 -20.34 11.78 0.55
CA LEU A 702 -20.53 13.24 0.69
C LEU A 702 -21.15 13.89 -0.55
N GLY A 703 -21.03 13.29 -1.74
CA GLY A 703 -21.77 13.68 -2.95
C GLY A 703 -23.18 13.11 -3.01
N SER A 704 -23.49 12.03 -2.29
CA SER A 704 -24.82 11.42 -2.30
C SER A 704 -25.79 12.21 -1.42
N TYR A 705 -26.61 13.06 -2.06
CA TYR A 705 -27.60 13.90 -1.37
C TYR A 705 -28.50 13.08 -0.44
N ASP A 706 -29.02 11.95 -0.91
CA ASP A 706 -29.90 11.09 -0.09
C ASP A 706 -29.19 10.40 1.06
N ALA A 707 -27.90 10.03 0.90
CA ALA A 707 -27.13 9.47 2.01
C ALA A 707 -26.83 10.54 3.07
N VAL A 708 -26.44 11.74 2.63
CA VAL A 708 -26.24 12.91 3.50
C VAL A 708 -27.54 13.28 4.25
N VAL A 709 -28.68 13.40 3.56
CA VAL A 709 -29.98 13.74 4.18
C VAL A 709 -30.38 12.71 5.23
N ARG A 710 -30.34 11.41 4.88
CA ARG A 710 -30.65 10.32 5.83
C ARG A 710 -29.71 10.34 7.03
N SER A 711 -28.42 10.54 6.81
CA SER A 711 -27.41 10.62 7.87
C SER A 711 -27.63 11.84 8.79
N LEU A 712 -27.85 13.03 8.25
CA LEU A 712 -28.13 14.25 9.02
C LEU A 712 -29.44 14.16 9.81
N ALA A 713 -30.44 13.41 9.33
CA ALA A 713 -31.67 13.13 10.08
C ALA A 713 -31.43 12.32 11.36
N THR A 714 -30.33 11.56 11.46
CA THR A 714 -29.98 10.81 12.69
C THR A 714 -29.40 11.68 13.80
N LEU A 715 -28.97 12.91 13.50
CA LEU A 715 -28.24 13.79 14.43
C LEU A 715 -29.16 14.64 15.32
N HIS A 716 -28.61 15.16 16.43
CA HIS A 716 -29.29 16.15 17.26
C HIS A 716 -29.55 17.44 16.46
N ARG A 717 -30.82 17.78 16.27
CA ARG A 717 -31.27 19.01 15.57
C ARG A 717 -31.48 20.16 16.56
N GLY A 718 -30.84 21.29 16.30
CA GLY A 718 -31.10 22.58 16.93
C GLY A 718 -32.05 23.46 16.10
N ARG A 719 -32.40 24.64 16.63
CA ARG A 719 -33.26 25.61 15.92
C ARG A 719 -32.64 26.05 14.59
N GLY A 720 -33.46 26.16 13.54
CA GLY A 720 -33.05 26.66 12.22
C GLY A 720 -32.17 25.70 11.42
N GLY A 721 -32.45 24.39 11.45
CA GLY A 721 -31.76 23.39 10.60
C GLY A 721 -30.29 23.12 10.97
N LEU A 722 -29.86 23.54 12.15
CA LEU A 722 -28.51 23.26 12.66
C LEU A 722 -28.45 21.81 13.17
N ALA A 723 -27.62 20.96 12.57
CA ALA A 723 -27.36 19.59 13.03
C ALA A 723 -26.02 19.54 13.79
N LEU A 724 -25.97 18.90 14.96
CA LEU A 724 -24.75 18.81 15.78
C LEU A 724 -24.05 17.44 15.63
N GLY A 725 -22.95 17.43 14.89
CA GLY A 725 -22.11 16.25 14.65
C GLY A 725 -21.02 16.08 15.71
N GLY A 726 -20.66 14.82 15.99
CA GLY A 726 -19.51 14.43 16.79
C GLY A 726 -18.24 14.15 15.96
N GLY A 727 -18.41 13.94 14.66
CA GLY A 727 -17.42 13.48 13.68
C GLY A 727 -18.11 12.80 12.49
N VAL A 728 -17.36 12.09 11.65
CA VAL A 728 -17.91 11.15 10.65
C VAL A 728 -17.92 9.73 11.16
N ARG A 729 -18.91 8.96 10.73
CA ARG A 729 -18.88 7.50 10.78
C ARG A 729 -18.19 7.01 9.50
N ARG A 730 -17.43 5.93 9.62
CA ARG A 730 -16.80 5.24 8.51
C ARG A 730 -17.28 3.78 8.54
N ASP A 731 -17.47 3.21 7.36
CA ASP A 731 -17.81 1.80 7.18
C ASP A 731 -16.63 0.94 7.71
N PRO A 732 -16.87 0.01 8.66
CA PRO A 732 -15.81 -0.81 9.24
C PRO A 732 -15.23 -1.86 8.28
N LYS A 733 -15.81 -2.05 7.08
CA LYS A 733 -15.25 -2.92 6.03
C LYS A 733 -14.47 -2.17 4.96
N THR A 734 -14.92 -0.98 4.57
CA THR A 734 -14.33 -0.22 3.44
C THR A 734 -13.51 0.99 3.87
N GLY A 735 -13.55 1.39 5.14
CA GLY A 735 -12.86 2.57 5.67
C GLY A 735 -13.41 3.91 5.16
N LEU A 736 -14.27 3.91 4.14
CA LEU A 736 -14.90 5.10 3.56
C LEU A 736 -15.89 5.73 4.54
N VAL A 737 -16.09 7.05 4.42
CA VAL A 737 -17.14 7.74 5.19
C VAL A 737 -18.50 7.23 4.74
N ASP A 738 -19.33 6.79 5.69
CA ASP A 738 -20.68 6.25 5.46
C ASP A 738 -21.78 7.05 6.19
N GLY A 739 -21.40 8.02 7.01
CA GLY A 739 -22.34 8.80 7.79
C GLY A 739 -21.70 9.82 8.74
N PHE A 740 -22.52 10.36 9.63
CA PHE A 740 -22.10 11.30 10.67
C PHE A 740 -22.30 10.68 12.06
N GLN A 741 -21.37 10.96 12.98
CA GLN A 741 -21.49 10.55 14.38
C GLN A 741 -22.35 11.56 15.15
N ARG A 742 -23.14 11.08 16.12
CA ARG A 742 -23.82 11.94 17.10
C ARG A 742 -22.80 12.60 18.03
N ALA A 743 -22.95 13.90 18.32
CA ALA A 743 -22.14 14.56 19.33
C ALA A 743 -22.38 13.96 20.74
N SER A 744 -21.31 13.68 21.46
CA SER A 744 -21.36 13.17 22.84
C SER A 744 -21.88 14.22 23.84
N PRO A 745 -22.43 13.82 25.00
CA PRO A 745 -22.85 14.75 26.05
C PRO A 745 -21.76 15.73 26.50
N GLY A 746 -20.49 15.30 26.49
CA GLY A 746 -19.33 16.15 26.78
C GLY A 746 -19.02 17.19 25.71
N GLN A 747 -19.26 16.88 24.42
CA GLN A 747 -19.21 17.87 23.34
C GLN A 747 -20.40 18.85 23.43
N ILE A 748 -21.60 18.36 23.72
CA ILE A 748 -22.82 19.16 23.86
C ILE A 748 -22.66 20.20 24.99
N ARG A 749 -22.24 19.77 26.19
CA ARG A 749 -22.00 20.68 27.33
C ARG A 749 -20.97 21.77 26.99
N LYS A 750 -19.82 21.41 26.40
CA LYS A 750 -18.77 22.37 26.02
C LYS A 750 -19.23 23.39 24.98
N VAL A 751 -20.13 23.02 24.06
CA VAL A 751 -20.72 23.96 23.09
C VAL A 751 -21.66 24.98 23.77
N MET A 752 -22.32 24.60 24.87
CA MET A 752 -23.16 25.51 25.65
C MET A 752 -22.35 26.39 26.61
N ASP A 753 -21.34 25.85 27.31
CA ASP A 753 -20.48 26.61 28.23
C ASP A 753 -19.74 27.78 27.55
N VAL A 754 -19.22 27.56 26.34
CA VAL A 754 -18.52 28.62 25.59
C VAL A 754 -19.47 29.77 25.20
N ALA A 755 -20.74 29.46 24.92
CA ALA A 755 -21.77 30.48 24.66
C ALA A 755 -22.17 31.23 25.94
N ALA A 756 -22.28 30.54 27.08
CA ALA A 756 -22.57 31.15 28.37
C ALA A 756 -21.43 32.08 28.85
N ARG A 757 -20.17 31.64 28.74
CA ARG A 757 -19.00 32.44 29.10
C ARG A 757 -18.86 33.69 28.22
N ARG A 758 -19.07 33.59 26.90
CA ARG A 758 -19.03 34.78 26.01
C ARG A 758 -20.12 35.80 26.32
N ARG A 759 -21.34 35.38 26.70
CA ARG A 759 -22.40 36.31 27.13
C ARG A 759 -22.07 37.07 28.43
N ARG A 760 -21.27 36.49 29.34
CA ARG A 760 -20.81 37.17 30.56
C ARG A 760 -19.58 38.07 30.37
N ALA A 761 -18.92 38.01 29.21
CA ALA A 761 -17.63 38.67 28.98
C ALA A 761 -17.73 40.01 28.23
N GLY A 762 -18.93 40.50 27.89
CA GLY A 762 -19.16 41.82 27.24
C GLY A 762 -18.66 41.97 25.80
N LEU A 763 -17.76 41.11 25.33
CA LEU A 763 -17.15 41.17 24.01
C LEU A 763 -18.18 40.98 22.88
N SER A 764 -18.33 42.02 22.06
CA SER A 764 -19.06 41.97 20.78
C SER A 764 -18.31 41.14 19.73
N ALA A 765 -18.98 40.89 18.59
CA ALA A 765 -18.91 39.59 17.91
C ALA A 765 -17.77 39.38 16.91
#